data_AF-A0A9D1ND60-F1
#
_entry.id   AF-A0A9D1ND60-F1
#
_cell.length_a   1.000
_cell.length_b   1.000
_cell.length_c   1.000
_cell.angle_alpha   90.00
_cell.angle_beta   90.00
_cell.angle_gamma   90.00
#
_symmetry.space_group_name_H-M   'P 1'
#
loop_
_entity.id
_entity.type
_entity.pdbx_description
1 polymer ?
#
loop_
_entity_poly.entity_id
_entity_poly.type
_entity_poly.pdbx_seq_one_letter_code
_entity_poly.pdbx_strand_id
1 'polypeptide(L)'
;MTQAKRWILPVLIVALVAAIATVAVTTTSPAEAAETFVADDETVFGHITDLHYFPLAYCYNGETFSQDYYDALITDTKLFMESSLINAQALRDIADAELDYLLVAGDITLNAELQAHIEVSNLLRRLQNDVRKTNPDFQIFVTMGNHDMYNARAFRHDSGFEVTARSINRYEFSKIYSSLGYPDLTDDQIADLYDYIDNTPDSFGHRAEIKASPLYEGRFINSTTAEGVEIEYQNPRVTDYADRADFDNGEISYFASTKDDYGVISIDAQISDAEIGHYVGGRIFESTFDWMSGLETSGKLDGLTLVGLTHQNIVPHFPLENTLLKDFTVYEWVRSADFLADLGMRYAFTGHMHSTDVASHVSFNGNPITDFETASSTGYRAAVRYVKIERGSVGSDYAETVSTRLEAVSPTDFSILFEQNYMPDNYLAVCGLEEFVNDDLICTDVSEYSVKRLFLNIADNVKYAYLTPDFIGSLGSLVQDLLPDSLVGIDLSGIKPGLGQIVNNLIDHIENVALKDYVYRGDNPEYTTGKRGAKLCGYLEEIVDKALTLPVTEDGLTLFDFGMWGYLTHVGGLDVPPELLDDQKKEAIENFNNGSAVRALLDLLLDAEKGLLPLVDSLLTTPIDLTEGVPANIKNTLGKLLSLIGGGDLDLSHLTLATDLSGVLDFVLPMLGLEIDLGDNLKEFVDHTLASYLTDSFYSGLGSIAGEIMYQFYVDDDGYDGDFTARFVRIDTEGAVATYQSGKVENPATVENGKLPSMLTVVFGEDPATEKNFTWFTDPRVKGSDIQYVEGTEFDERNARTASGEYQLYATSTASIDLGIFATLMDVSIARHTVSLSGLKSGTVYSYRVGCADKGYWSDVYTMKTAPAKGGAFDALLITDIQGFAAETYRKADRVLSGIDEVFPGGYDFVINAGDSVDNSRNLLHYRYMLDILSDTWGNTSQVLATGNHEKYAYEYDPEQLELAITAGMSTEAYNYSVWHYNYDLPPQSTETGAYYSFDYSDVHFVVLNTNDLRTVTQKGEKIYQLGKGQTAWLEQDLAASTARYQVVVMHKGLYTAGAHAYDPDVVGLRAQLTPLFAKYGVDLVLQGHDHTYSEILVDKDGNFVPTKQAGEYVLGDGNTLYVTLGTLGDKFYDFVVPEDEIPFHYGKELHDAALSNPIFARLSYDGNSLTYKSYQYDLQTDTIVPLPYADGINYRALGTVIGLTIIVVVALVVVLTAVARYKKGKKGSRVQ
;
A
#
# COMPACT_ATOMS: atom_id res chain seq x y z
N MET A 1 -37.40 -51.58 0.08
CA MET A 1 -38.65 -50.91 -0.36
C MET A 1 -38.54 -49.49 0.13
N THR A 2 -38.23 -48.62 -0.82
CA THR A 2 -37.12 -47.66 -0.77
C THR A 2 -37.40 -46.68 -1.91
N GLN A 3 -36.96 -45.42 -1.77
CA GLN A 3 -37.07 -44.34 -2.78
C GLN A 3 -38.49 -44.03 -3.28
N ALA A 4 -39.16 -43.02 -2.68
CA ALA A 4 -40.18 -42.17 -3.36
C ALA A 4 -40.87 -41.10 -2.46
N LYS A 5 -40.64 -41.02 -1.14
CA LYS A 5 -41.40 -40.08 -0.28
C LYS A 5 -40.54 -39.24 0.69
N ARG A 6 -39.47 -38.60 0.20
CA ARG A 6 -38.68 -37.61 0.96
C ARG A 6 -38.65 -36.20 0.36
N TRP A 7 -39.34 -35.95 -0.76
CA TRP A 7 -39.27 -34.66 -1.47
C TRP A 7 -40.56 -33.83 -1.48
N ILE A 8 -41.63 -34.25 -0.80
CA ILE A 8 -42.90 -33.51 -0.83
C ILE A 8 -42.99 -32.49 0.31
N LEU A 9 -42.34 -32.73 1.46
CA LEU A 9 -42.40 -31.83 2.61
C LEU A 9 -41.44 -30.63 2.52
N PRO A 10 -40.21 -30.74 1.98
CA PRO A 10 -39.34 -29.58 1.75
C PRO A 10 -39.86 -28.66 0.63
N VAL A 11 -40.44 -29.23 -0.43
CA VAL A 11 -41.01 -28.46 -1.55
C VAL A 11 -42.30 -27.74 -1.15
N LEU A 12 -43.10 -28.29 -0.23
CA LEU A 12 -44.25 -27.59 0.35
C LEU A 12 -43.83 -26.51 1.35
N ILE A 13 -42.69 -26.64 2.04
CA ILE A 13 -42.15 -25.60 2.93
C ILE A 13 -41.52 -24.48 2.11
N VAL A 14 -40.81 -24.77 1.01
CA VAL A 14 -40.29 -23.76 0.07
C VAL A 14 -41.44 -23.05 -0.66
N ALA A 15 -42.53 -23.76 -1.03
CA ALA A 15 -43.72 -23.14 -1.61
C ALA A 15 -44.57 -22.33 -0.59
N LEU A 16 -44.53 -22.69 0.71
CA LEU A 16 -45.21 -21.95 1.77
C LEU A 16 -44.38 -20.73 2.23
N VAL A 17 -43.05 -20.82 2.21
CA VAL A 17 -42.14 -19.68 2.40
C VAL A 17 -42.23 -18.72 1.20
N ALA A 18 -42.34 -19.23 -0.02
CA ALA A 18 -42.61 -18.42 -1.20
C ALA A 18 -44.01 -17.77 -1.18
N ALA A 19 -45.03 -18.44 -0.62
CA ALA A 19 -46.39 -17.88 -0.51
C ALA A 19 -46.57 -16.90 0.68
N ILE A 20 -45.77 -17.04 1.74
CA ILE A 20 -45.70 -16.07 2.85
C ILE A 20 -44.88 -14.85 2.44
N ALA A 21 -43.93 -15.00 1.51
CA ALA A 21 -43.27 -13.89 0.83
C ALA A 21 -44.14 -13.15 -0.21
N THR A 22 -45.40 -13.58 -0.46
CA THR A 22 -46.32 -12.90 -1.39
C THR A 22 -47.62 -12.36 -0.75
N VAL A 23 -47.64 -12.16 0.57
CA VAL A 23 -48.65 -11.31 1.24
C VAL A 23 -47.97 -10.36 2.21
N ALA A 24 -47.24 -9.41 1.65
CA ALA A 24 -46.98 -8.10 2.26
C ALA A 24 -47.36 -7.01 1.24
N VAL A 25 -48.62 -7.01 0.78
CA VAL A 25 -49.21 -5.81 0.20
C VAL A 25 -49.66 -4.93 1.37
N THR A 26 -48.89 -3.86 1.55
CA THR A 26 -49.30 -2.55 2.06
C THR A 26 -49.86 -2.51 3.48
N THR A 27 -48.99 -2.37 4.46
CA THR A 27 -49.08 -1.15 5.27
C THR A 27 -48.21 -0.10 4.61
N THR A 28 -48.75 0.55 3.58
CA THR A 28 -48.32 1.92 3.31
C THR A 28 -48.70 2.70 4.57
N SER A 29 -47.71 3.02 5.41
CA SER A 29 -47.63 4.39 5.91
C SER A 29 -47.94 5.29 4.72
N PRO A 30 -48.77 6.34 4.82
CA PRO A 30 -48.72 7.32 3.76
C PRO A 30 -47.26 7.72 3.66
N ALA A 31 -46.56 7.30 2.61
CA ALA A 31 -45.39 8.00 2.17
C ALA A 31 -45.92 9.42 2.02
N GLU A 32 -45.43 10.34 2.86
CA GLU A 32 -45.50 11.74 2.48
C GLU A 32 -45.04 11.77 1.03
N ALA A 33 -45.85 12.38 0.16
CA ALA A 33 -45.50 12.45 -1.25
C ALA A 33 -44.10 13.05 -1.29
N ALA A 34 -43.09 12.23 -1.63
CA ALA A 34 -41.73 12.71 -1.76
C ALA A 34 -41.80 13.89 -2.73
N GLU A 35 -41.37 15.05 -2.27
CA GLU A 35 -41.35 16.24 -3.11
C GLU A 35 -40.50 15.91 -4.34
N THR A 36 -41.09 16.09 -5.53
CA THR A 36 -40.44 15.69 -6.78
C THR A 36 -39.51 16.81 -7.24
N PHE A 37 -38.29 16.46 -7.62
CA PHE A 37 -37.37 17.41 -8.26
C PHE A 37 -38.03 18.06 -9.49
N VAL A 38 -37.94 19.38 -9.54
CA VAL A 38 -38.38 20.19 -10.68
C VAL A 38 -37.17 20.93 -11.20
N ALA A 39 -36.70 20.55 -12.39
CA ALA A 39 -35.62 21.25 -13.09
C ALA A 39 -36.09 22.65 -13.54
N ASP A 40 -35.29 23.66 -13.25
CA ASP A 40 -35.42 25.03 -13.73
C ASP A 40 -34.53 25.28 -14.95
N ASP A 41 -33.33 24.69 -14.97
CA ASP A 41 -32.40 24.71 -16.10
C ASP A 41 -31.59 23.40 -16.23
N GLU A 42 -30.92 23.25 -17.36
CA GLU A 42 -29.98 22.15 -17.61
C GLU A 42 -28.75 22.68 -18.36
N THR A 43 -27.60 22.06 -18.12
CA THR A 43 -26.34 22.34 -18.82
C THR A 43 -25.61 21.04 -19.11
N VAL A 44 -25.07 20.91 -20.32
CA VAL A 44 -24.34 19.72 -20.77
C VAL A 44 -22.86 20.06 -20.98
N PHE A 45 -22.01 19.41 -20.17
CA PHE A 45 -20.57 19.42 -20.30
C PHE A 45 -20.12 18.20 -21.11
N GLY A 46 -19.32 18.42 -22.15
CA GLY A 46 -18.44 17.38 -22.68
C GLY A 46 -17.12 17.37 -21.92
N HIS A 47 -16.53 16.20 -21.76
CA HIS A 47 -15.22 16.03 -21.14
C HIS A 47 -14.37 15.05 -21.93
N ILE A 48 -13.14 15.47 -22.21
CA ILE A 48 -12.12 14.66 -22.87
C ILE A 48 -10.76 14.96 -22.21
N THR A 49 -9.92 13.95 -22.10
CA THR A 49 -8.63 14.02 -21.42
C THR A 49 -7.67 13.04 -22.07
N ASP A 50 -6.38 13.12 -21.71
CA ASP A 50 -5.36 12.15 -22.10
C ASP A 50 -5.35 11.88 -23.60
N LEU A 51 -5.38 12.94 -24.40
CA LEU A 51 -5.42 12.81 -25.85
C LEU A 51 -4.15 12.11 -26.37
N HIS A 52 -3.02 12.28 -25.65
CA HIS A 52 -1.71 11.72 -26.00
C HIS A 52 -1.39 11.89 -27.49
N TYR A 53 -1.72 13.06 -28.02
CA TYR A 53 -1.69 13.29 -29.46
C TYR A 53 -0.25 13.27 -29.96
N PHE A 54 0.05 12.36 -30.89
CA PHE A 54 1.32 12.34 -31.60
C PHE A 54 1.11 12.76 -33.07
N PRO A 55 1.82 13.78 -33.59
CA PRO A 55 1.52 14.35 -34.90
C PRO A 55 2.08 13.47 -36.03
N LEU A 56 1.25 13.14 -37.02
CA LEU A 56 1.68 12.36 -38.20
C LEU A 56 2.88 12.99 -38.94
N ALA A 57 3.05 14.32 -38.87
CA ALA A 57 4.20 15.02 -39.46
C ALA A 57 5.55 14.65 -38.79
N TYR A 58 5.51 14.06 -37.61
CA TYR A 58 6.67 13.54 -36.87
C TYR A 58 6.83 12.02 -37.03
N CYS A 59 5.91 11.32 -37.70
CA CYS A 59 6.05 9.90 -38.02
C CYS A 59 6.94 9.67 -39.24
N TYR A 60 7.60 8.50 -39.30
CA TYR A 60 8.33 8.06 -40.47
C TYR A 60 7.37 7.59 -41.56
N ASN A 61 7.64 7.94 -42.83
CA ASN A 61 6.81 7.51 -43.96
C ASN A 61 7.61 6.89 -45.14
N GLY A 62 8.86 6.47 -44.89
CA GLY A 62 9.74 5.91 -45.92
C GLY A 62 9.57 4.40 -46.14
N GLU A 63 10.03 3.90 -47.29
CA GLU A 63 9.77 2.52 -47.76
C GLU A 63 10.36 1.40 -46.87
N THR A 64 11.25 1.71 -45.92
CA THR A 64 11.87 0.71 -45.04
C THR A 64 11.91 1.24 -43.61
N PHE A 65 11.09 0.66 -42.74
CA PHE A 65 11.06 0.98 -41.32
C PHE A 65 12.35 0.51 -40.64
N SER A 66 12.95 1.38 -39.83
CA SER A 66 14.01 0.97 -38.92
C SER A 66 13.44 0.07 -37.82
N GLN A 67 14.30 -0.71 -37.18
CA GLN A 67 13.89 -1.48 -36.00
C GLN A 67 13.45 -0.54 -34.88
N ASP A 68 14.18 0.56 -34.65
CA ASP A 68 13.86 1.56 -33.62
C ASP A 68 12.43 2.13 -33.76
N TYR A 69 12.00 2.48 -34.99
CA TYR A 69 10.65 2.98 -35.22
C TYR A 69 9.60 1.87 -35.06
N TYR A 70 9.92 0.64 -35.46
CA TYR A 70 9.03 -0.50 -35.30
C TYR A 70 8.84 -0.86 -33.81
N ASP A 71 9.91 -0.80 -33.02
CA ASP A 71 9.90 -1.06 -31.59
C ASP A 71 9.07 0.01 -30.86
N ALA A 72 9.25 1.29 -31.19
CA ALA A 72 8.41 2.37 -30.68
C ALA A 72 6.92 2.13 -31.02
N LEU A 73 6.63 1.70 -32.25
CA LEU A 73 5.26 1.44 -32.70
C LEU A 73 4.59 0.29 -31.93
N ILE A 74 5.32 -0.76 -31.52
CA ILE A 74 4.75 -1.95 -30.86
C ILE A 74 4.81 -1.91 -29.33
N THR A 75 5.79 -1.20 -28.75
CA THR A 75 6.05 -1.21 -27.29
C THR A 75 5.42 -0.07 -26.51
N ASP A 76 5.00 1.02 -27.19
CA ASP A 76 4.38 2.15 -26.49
C ASP A 76 3.09 1.71 -25.76
N THR A 77 2.92 2.24 -24.56
CA THR A 77 1.75 2.02 -23.69
C THR A 77 0.53 2.84 -24.12
N LYS A 78 0.68 3.68 -25.13
CA LYS A 78 -0.36 4.53 -25.73
C LYS A 78 -0.45 4.26 -27.23
N LEU A 79 -1.61 4.53 -27.84
CA LEU A 79 -1.71 4.46 -29.30
C LEU A 79 -0.85 5.55 -29.93
N PHE A 80 0.10 5.15 -30.77
CA PHE A 80 1.17 6.06 -31.20
C PHE A 80 0.68 7.00 -32.30
N MET A 81 0.66 6.56 -33.55
CA MET A 81 0.27 7.38 -34.71
C MET A 81 -1.24 7.37 -34.97
N GLU A 82 -1.92 6.32 -34.50
CA GLU A 82 -3.37 6.18 -34.54
C GLU A 82 -4.04 7.30 -33.73
N SER A 83 -3.36 7.81 -32.68
CA SER A 83 -3.83 8.89 -31.82
C SER A 83 -4.29 10.12 -32.61
N SER A 84 -3.54 10.52 -33.64
CA SER A 84 -3.86 11.66 -34.49
C SER A 84 -5.26 11.55 -35.11
N LEU A 85 -5.60 10.37 -35.61
CA LEU A 85 -6.84 10.12 -36.36
C LEU A 85 -8.01 9.90 -35.41
N ILE A 86 -7.78 9.16 -34.32
CA ILE A 86 -8.77 8.88 -33.28
C ILE A 86 -9.18 10.17 -32.58
N ASN A 87 -8.24 11.01 -32.16
CA ASN A 87 -8.56 12.31 -31.55
C ASN A 87 -9.31 13.22 -32.52
N ALA A 88 -8.91 13.26 -33.80
CA ALA A 88 -9.63 14.03 -34.80
C ALA A 88 -11.07 13.51 -35.00
N GLN A 89 -11.32 12.21 -34.87
CA GLN A 89 -12.66 11.62 -34.90
C GLN A 89 -13.45 11.91 -33.62
N ALA A 90 -12.85 11.78 -32.44
CA ALA A 90 -13.49 12.12 -31.17
C ALA A 90 -14.00 13.58 -31.15
N LEU A 91 -13.18 14.52 -31.64
CA LEU A 91 -13.60 15.93 -31.76
C LEU A 91 -14.72 16.14 -32.80
N ARG A 92 -14.82 15.29 -33.84
CA ARG A 92 -15.96 15.31 -34.77
C ARG A 92 -17.23 14.79 -34.10
N ASP A 93 -17.13 13.71 -33.34
CA ASP A 93 -18.26 13.14 -32.61
C ASP A 93 -18.83 14.14 -31.60
N ILE A 94 -17.95 14.88 -30.91
CA ILE A 94 -18.33 15.98 -30.00
C ILE A 94 -19.09 17.10 -30.72
N ALA A 95 -18.72 17.42 -31.96
CA ALA A 95 -19.38 18.48 -32.72
C ALA A 95 -20.88 18.20 -32.96
N ASP A 96 -21.27 16.92 -32.94
CA ASP A 96 -22.64 16.46 -33.15
C ASP A 96 -23.44 16.29 -31.83
N ALA A 97 -22.81 16.48 -30.66
CA ALA A 97 -23.36 16.12 -29.35
C ALA A 97 -24.19 17.20 -28.63
N GLU A 98 -24.43 18.37 -29.26
CA GLU A 98 -25.19 19.51 -28.70
C GLU A 98 -24.74 19.93 -27.27
N LEU A 99 -23.49 20.40 -27.14
CA LEU A 99 -22.91 20.80 -25.84
C LEU A 99 -22.98 22.29 -25.56
N ASP A 100 -22.99 22.64 -24.27
CA ASP A 100 -22.82 24.02 -23.77
C ASP A 100 -21.35 24.35 -23.52
N TYR A 101 -20.61 23.42 -22.92
CA TYR A 101 -19.19 23.58 -22.61
C TYR A 101 -18.41 22.29 -22.91
N LEU A 102 -17.13 22.42 -23.26
CA LEU A 102 -16.19 21.30 -23.37
C LEU A 102 -15.00 21.53 -22.45
N LEU A 103 -14.75 20.56 -21.58
CA LEU A 103 -13.63 20.53 -20.67
C LEU A 103 -12.54 19.61 -21.24
N VAL A 104 -11.30 20.09 -21.29
CA VAL A 104 -10.14 19.35 -21.79
C VAL A 104 -9.09 19.25 -20.67
N ALA A 105 -8.99 18.08 -20.04
CA ALA A 105 -8.23 17.87 -18.80
C ALA A 105 -6.81 17.33 -19.05
N GLY A 106 -5.91 18.12 -19.62
CA GLY A 106 -4.48 17.78 -19.68
C GLY A 106 -4.09 16.55 -20.50
N ASP A 107 -2.79 16.23 -20.48
CA ASP A 107 -2.11 15.21 -21.27
C ASP A 107 -2.55 15.21 -22.74
N ILE A 108 -2.53 16.43 -23.28
CA ILE A 108 -3.01 16.74 -24.61
C ILE A 108 -2.06 16.17 -25.66
N THR A 109 -0.77 16.14 -25.37
CA THR A 109 0.29 15.66 -26.26
C THR A 109 0.95 14.43 -25.68
N LEU A 110 1.65 13.66 -26.52
CA LEU A 110 2.33 12.45 -26.05
C LEU A 110 3.48 12.77 -25.09
N ASN A 111 4.36 13.72 -25.44
CA ASN A 111 5.49 14.15 -24.60
C ASN A 111 5.87 15.63 -24.84
N ALA A 112 4.88 16.53 -24.87
CA ALA A 112 5.04 17.99 -24.97
C ALA A 112 5.58 18.47 -26.32
N GLU A 113 5.39 17.70 -27.39
CA GLU A 113 5.86 18.09 -28.71
C GLU A 113 5.18 19.39 -29.16
N LEU A 114 5.98 20.42 -29.47
CA LEU A 114 5.47 21.70 -29.97
C LEU A 114 4.49 21.54 -31.14
N GLN A 115 4.78 20.64 -32.09
CA GLN A 115 3.90 20.37 -33.23
C GLN A 115 2.55 19.80 -32.80
N ALA A 116 2.52 18.92 -31.80
CA ALA A 116 1.29 18.34 -31.27
C ALA A 116 0.39 19.42 -30.65
N HIS A 117 0.93 20.29 -29.81
CA HIS A 117 0.18 21.42 -29.22
C HIS A 117 -0.42 22.34 -30.29
N ILE A 118 0.35 22.66 -31.34
CA ILE A 118 -0.14 23.49 -32.46
C ILE A 118 -1.29 22.78 -33.19
N GLU A 119 -1.18 21.49 -33.46
CA GLU A 119 -2.22 20.75 -34.16
C GLU A 119 -3.50 20.63 -33.33
N VAL A 120 -3.39 20.19 -32.07
CA VAL A 120 -4.54 20.00 -31.19
C VAL A 120 -5.24 21.33 -30.87
N SER A 121 -4.51 22.39 -30.51
CA SER A 121 -5.13 23.70 -30.25
C SER A 121 -5.91 24.23 -31.47
N ASN A 122 -5.44 23.95 -32.69
CA ASN A 122 -6.15 24.31 -33.91
C ASN A 122 -7.35 23.39 -34.19
N LEU A 123 -7.30 22.11 -33.87
CA LEU A 123 -8.46 21.21 -33.94
C LEU A 123 -9.56 21.69 -32.97
N LEU A 124 -9.19 22.02 -31.73
CA LEU A 124 -10.11 22.57 -30.73
C LEU A 124 -10.70 23.92 -31.16
N ARG A 125 -9.90 24.87 -31.65
CA ARG A 125 -10.44 26.15 -32.16
C ARG A 125 -11.36 25.98 -33.36
N ARG A 126 -11.10 24.99 -34.23
CA ARG A 126 -12.04 24.62 -35.30
C ARG A 126 -13.37 24.13 -34.74
N LEU A 127 -13.32 23.17 -33.83
CA LEU A 127 -14.50 22.66 -33.14
C LEU A 127 -15.29 23.81 -32.52
N GLN A 128 -14.63 24.66 -31.74
CA GLN A 128 -15.25 25.84 -31.12
C GLN A 128 -15.94 26.74 -32.16
N ASN A 129 -15.23 27.08 -33.24
CA ASN A 129 -15.78 27.92 -34.29
C ASN A 129 -16.93 27.26 -35.07
N ASP A 130 -16.90 25.95 -35.23
CA ASP A 130 -17.92 25.18 -35.94
C ASP A 130 -19.19 25.03 -35.10
N VAL A 131 -19.07 24.65 -33.83
CA VAL A 131 -20.20 24.56 -32.88
C VAL A 131 -20.81 25.93 -32.64
N ARG A 132 -20.02 27.01 -32.59
CA ARG A 132 -20.53 28.39 -32.44
C ARG A 132 -21.37 28.91 -33.60
N LYS A 133 -21.39 28.21 -34.75
CA LYS A 133 -22.34 28.53 -35.82
C LYS A 133 -23.78 28.27 -35.37
N THR A 134 -23.99 27.35 -34.43
CA THR A 134 -25.31 26.96 -33.89
C THR A 134 -25.48 27.30 -32.41
N ASN A 135 -24.41 27.25 -31.60
CA ASN A 135 -24.40 27.65 -30.19
C ASN A 135 -23.33 28.74 -29.93
N PRO A 136 -23.63 30.04 -30.14
CA PRO A 136 -22.65 31.12 -30.03
C PRO A 136 -21.92 31.22 -28.69
N ASP A 137 -22.51 30.69 -27.63
CA ASP A 137 -21.99 30.76 -26.27
C ASP A 137 -21.12 29.56 -25.89
N PHE A 138 -21.01 28.55 -26.76
CA PHE A 138 -20.16 27.37 -26.53
C PHE A 138 -18.72 27.80 -26.25
N GLN A 139 -18.11 27.27 -25.19
CA GLN A 139 -16.73 27.56 -24.82
C GLN A 139 -15.97 26.28 -24.47
N ILE A 140 -14.76 26.16 -25.01
CA ILE A 140 -13.81 25.12 -24.63
C ILE A 140 -12.88 25.68 -23.54
N PHE A 141 -12.71 24.92 -22.46
CA PHE A 141 -11.78 25.21 -21.38
C PHE A 141 -10.69 24.13 -21.35
N VAL A 142 -9.43 24.56 -21.39
CA VAL A 142 -8.26 23.67 -21.40
C VAL A 142 -7.44 23.87 -20.13
N THR A 143 -6.95 22.78 -19.57
CA THR A 143 -5.82 22.75 -18.62
C THR A 143 -4.72 21.82 -19.14
N MET A 144 -3.56 21.85 -18.53
CA MET A 144 -2.41 21.01 -18.90
C MET A 144 -2.29 19.75 -18.03
N GLY A 145 -1.65 18.71 -18.57
CA GLY A 145 -1.15 17.55 -17.84
C GLY A 145 0.37 17.54 -17.71
N ASN A 146 0.90 16.49 -17.09
CA ASN A 146 2.35 16.35 -16.91
C ASN A 146 3.07 16.11 -18.25
N HIS A 147 2.42 15.49 -19.23
CA HIS A 147 2.99 15.27 -20.55
C HIS A 147 3.02 16.52 -21.44
N ASP A 148 2.47 17.67 -21.01
CA ASP A 148 2.29 18.84 -21.88
C ASP A 148 3.41 19.89 -21.81
N MET A 149 4.37 19.77 -20.89
CA MET A 149 5.43 20.77 -20.74
C MET A 149 6.68 20.22 -20.07
N TYR A 150 7.81 20.91 -20.29
CA TYR A 150 9.12 20.60 -19.72
C TYR A 150 9.55 19.13 -19.88
N ASN A 151 9.13 18.48 -20.97
CA ASN A 151 9.46 17.10 -21.23
C ASN A 151 10.67 17.01 -22.18
N ALA A 152 11.83 16.64 -21.63
CA ALA A 152 13.05 16.45 -22.41
C ALA A 152 12.99 15.25 -23.38
N ARG A 153 11.95 14.40 -23.25
CA ARG A 153 11.65 13.28 -24.14
C ARG A 153 10.60 13.62 -25.20
N ALA A 154 10.33 14.89 -25.48
CA ALA A 154 9.64 15.25 -26.72
C ALA A 154 10.45 14.71 -27.92
N PHE A 155 9.84 13.97 -28.85
CA PHE A 155 10.58 13.37 -29.96
C PHE A 155 9.84 13.39 -31.30
N ARG A 156 10.59 13.09 -32.37
CA ARG A 156 10.11 12.87 -33.74
C ARG A 156 10.85 11.70 -34.37
N HIS A 157 10.16 10.97 -35.24
CA HIS A 157 10.71 9.82 -35.97
C HIS A 157 10.71 9.99 -37.49
N ASP A 158 10.45 11.18 -38.01
CA ASP A 158 10.36 11.45 -39.45
C ASP A 158 11.64 11.13 -40.24
N SER A 159 12.77 10.95 -39.56
CA SER A 159 14.04 10.50 -40.15
C SER A 159 14.18 8.97 -40.25
N GLY A 160 13.27 8.23 -39.64
CA GLY A 160 13.35 6.79 -39.40
C GLY A 160 14.01 6.45 -38.06
N PHE A 161 14.60 7.43 -37.37
CA PHE A 161 15.18 7.29 -36.05
C PHE A 161 14.55 8.31 -35.11
N GLU A 162 14.55 8.00 -33.82
CA GLU A 162 14.15 8.96 -32.78
C GLU A 162 15.11 10.16 -32.78
N VAL A 163 14.53 11.35 -32.86
CA VAL A 163 15.23 12.63 -32.79
C VAL A 163 14.48 13.50 -31.78
N THR A 164 15.19 14.09 -30.84
CA THR A 164 14.57 14.98 -29.85
C THR A 164 13.89 16.16 -30.55
N ALA A 165 12.66 16.42 -30.14
CA ALA A 165 11.84 17.55 -30.56
C ALA A 165 11.84 18.64 -29.48
N ARG A 166 11.39 19.84 -29.86
CA ARG A 166 11.27 20.97 -28.93
C ARG A 166 10.04 20.80 -28.05
N SER A 167 10.23 20.94 -26.74
CA SER A 167 9.16 21.01 -25.74
C SER A 167 8.66 22.46 -25.55
N ILE A 168 7.62 22.66 -24.75
CA ILE A 168 7.10 23.99 -24.41
C ILE A 168 7.09 24.23 -22.89
N ASN A 169 6.91 25.49 -22.50
CA ASN A 169 6.79 25.92 -21.11
C ASN A 169 5.41 26.53 -20.81
N ARG A 170 5.13 26.91 -19.56
CA ARG A 170 3.82 27.46 -19.14
C ARG A 170 3.45 28.73 -19.89
N TYR A 171 4.41 29.62 -20.14
CA TYR A 171 4.17 30.81 -20.96
C TYR A 171 3.68 30.41 -22.36
N GLU A 172 4.41 29.55 -23.05
CA GLU A 172 4.09 29.11 -24.41
C GLU A 172 2.75 28.37 -24.46
N PHE A 173 2.47 27.50 -23.49
CA PHE A 173 1.18 26.80 -23.37
C PHE A 173 0.02 27.80 -23.32
N SER A 174 0.09 28.80 -22.42
CA SER A 174 -0.97 29.81 -22.27
C SER A 174 -1.22 30.61 -23.56
N LYS A 175 -0.21 30.77 -24.43
CA LYS A 175 -0.37 31.49 -25.71
C LYS A 175 -0.83 30.58 -26.84
N ILE A 176 -0.34 29.34 -26.91
CA ILE A 176 -0.74 28.36 -27.93
C ILE A 176 -2.23 28.01 -27.80
N TYR A 177 -2.73 27.88 -26.57
CA TYR A 177 -4.15 27.62 -26.26
C TYR A 177 -4.99 28.89 -26.06
N SER A 178 -4.54 30.04 -26.60
CA SER A 178 -5.33 31.28 -26.66
C SER A 178 -6.77 31.02 -27.14
N SER A 179 -7.74 31.66 -26.50
CA SER A 179 -9.21 31.55 -26.66
C SER A 179 -9.87 30.23 -26.19
N LEU A 180 -9.08 29.31 -25.62
CA LEU A 180 -9.54 28.03 -25.06
C LEU A 180 -9.41 28.02 -23.51
N GLY A 181 -9.76 29.13 -22.87
CA GLY A 181 -9.51 29.41 -21.44
C GLY A 181 -8.42 30.45 -21.19
N TYR A 182 -7.56 30.69 -22.18
CA TYR A 182 -6.46 31.67 -22.12
C TYR A 182 -6.73 32.91 -22.98
N PRO A 183 -6.02 34.04 -22.76
CA PRO A 183 -6.35 35.32 -23.40
C PRO A 183 -6.32 35.26 -24.93
N ASP A 184 -7.27 35.96 -25.56
CA ASP A 184 -7.34 36.09 -27.02
C ASP A 184 -6.09 36.81 -27.58
N LEU A 185 -5.55 36.28 -28.68
CA LEU A 185 -4.42 36.87 -29.40
C LEU A 185 -4.85 37.47 -30.73
N THR A 186 -4.27 38.62 -31.06
CA THR A 186 -4.39 39.24 -32.38
C THR A 186 -3.49 38.56 -33.41
N ASP A 187 -3.79 38.71 -34.71
CA ASP A 187 -2.96 38.19 -35.82
C ASP A 187 -1.48 38.59 -35.70
N ASP A 188 -1.21 39.83 -35.30
CA ASP A 188 0.16 40.34 -35.13
C ASP A 188 0.86 39.64 -33.95
N GLN A 189 0.17 39.42 -32.83
CA GLN A 189 0.71 38.67 -31.68
C GLN A 189 0.93 37.19 -31.99
N ILE A 190 0.09 36.60 -32.84
CA ILE A 190 0.29 35.22 -33.30
C ILE A 190 1.56 35.14 -34.15
N ALA A 191 1.74 36.07 -35.09
CA ALA A 191 2.97 36.14 -35.89
C ALA A 191 4.21 36.32 -35.00
N ASP A 192 4.15 37.23 -34.02
CA ASP A 192 5.22 37.46 -33.06
C ASP A 192 5.54 36.23 -32.18
N LEU A 193 4.55 35.37 -31.92
CA LEU A 193 4.70 34.15 -31.11
C LEU A 193 5.46 33.09 -31.91
N TYR A 194 5.09 32.88 -33.18
CA TYR A 194 5.85 31.97 -34.05
C TYR A 194 7.27 32.47 -34.29
N ASP A 195 7.45 33.78 -34.49
CA ASP A 195 8.78 34.37 -34.61
C ASP A 195 9.60 34.16 -33.32
N TYR A 196 8.97 34.24 -32.15
CA TYR A 196 9.62 33.91 -30.88
C TYR A 196 10.05 32.45 -30.80
N ILE A 197 9.13 31.52 -31.07
CA ILE A 197 9.34 30.07 -31.01
C ILE A 197 10.41 29.61 -32.02
N ASP A 198 10.36 30.11 -33.25
CA ASP A 198 11.32 29.77 -34.31
C ASP A 198 12.75 30.22 -33.97
N ASN A 199 12.90 31.28 -33.18
CA ASN A 199 14.20 31.88 -32.86
C ASN A 199 14.73 31.53 -31.45
N THR A 200 13.89 31.00 -30.55
CA THR A 200 14.22 30.74 -29.14
C THR A 200 14.18 29.25 -28.84
N PRO A 201 15.31 28.65 -28.43
CA PRO A 201 15.31 27.25 -28.02
C PRO A 201 14.48 27.05 -26.74
N ASP A 202 14.02 25.83 -26.50
CA ASP A 202 13.39 25.45 -25.22
C ASP A 202 14.39 25.39 -24.07
N SER A 203 13.90 25.03 -22.87
CA SER A 203 14.70 24.86 -21.64
C SER A 203 15.83 23.84 -21.78
N PHE A 204 15.78 22.95 -22.77
CA PHE A 204 16.76 21.91 -23.04
C PHE A 204 17.71 22.25 -24.20
N GLY A 205 17.50 23.39 -24.88
CA GLY A 205 18.34 23.86 -25.98
C GLY A 205 17.88 23.43 -27.38
N HIS A 206 16.70 22.80 -27.51
CA HIS A 206 16.17 22.32 -28.79
C HIS A 206 15.43 23.42 -29.55
N ARG A 207 15.52 23.39 -30.88
CA ARG A 207 14.92 24.42 -31.77
C ARG A 207 13.63 23.93 -32.40
N ALA A 208 12.73 24.87 -32.72
CA ALA A 208 11.44 24.56 -33.30
C ALA A 208 11.57 23.96 -34.70
N GLU A 209 10.81 22.90 -34.97
CA GLU A 209 10.66 22.29 -36.28
C GLU A 209 9.17 22.07 -36.58
N ILE A 210 8.51 23.16 -36.97
CA ILE A 210 7.08 23.16 -37.29
C ILE A 210 6.90 22.74 -38.75
N LYS A 211 6.14 21.68 -38.97
CA LYS A 211 5.91 21.04 -40.28
C LYS A 211 4.47 21.17 -40.73
N ALA A 212 4.27 20.98 -42.04
CA ALA A 212 2.93 20.86 -42.60
C ALA A 212 2.32 19.54 -42.11
N SER A 213 1.13 19.61 -41.53
CA SER A 213 0.39 18.43 -41.10
C SER A 213 -0.44 17.87 -42.26
N PRO A 214 -0.51 16.55 -42.44
CA PRO A 214 -1.41 15.95 -43.42
C PRO A 214 -2.89 16.06 -43.01
N LEU A 215 -3.18 16.31 -41.74
CA LEU A 215 -4.53 16.45 -41.20
C LEU A 215 -4.96 17.91 -41.04
N TYR A 216 -4.02 18.86 -41.19
CA TYR A 216 -4.25 20.26 -40.92
C TYR A 216 -3.65 21.20 -41.98
N GLU A 217 -4.51 22.05 -42.56
CA GLU A 217 -4.11 23.21 -43.36
C GLU A 217 -3.93 24.47 -42.49
N GLY A 218 -2.70 24.97 -42.31
CA GLY A 218 -2.41 26.26 -41.67
C GLY A 218 -1.33 26.21 -40.59
N ARG A 219 -1.10 27.33 -39.88
CA ARG A 219 -0.28 27.38 -38.66
C ARG A 219 -1.12 27.74 -37.43
N PHE A 220 -2.03 28.72 -37.52
CA PHE A 220 -2.95 29.11 -36.44
C PHE A 220 -4.37 29.40 -36.97
N ILE A 221 -5.38 29.19 -36.14
CA ILE A 221 -6.80 29.47 -36.42
C ILE A 221 -7.33 30.45 -35.40
N ASN A 222 -7.85 31.59 -35.83
CA ASN A 222 -8.45 32.56 -34.92
C ASN A 222 -9.73 32.04 -34.28
N SER A 223 -9.85 32.22 -32.98
CA SER A 223 -11.09 32.15 -32.20
C SER A 223 -10.99 33.19 -31.07
N THR A 224 -12.11 33.48 -30.41
CA THR A 224 -12.18 34.45 -29.31
C THR A 224 -12.91 33.84 -28.12
N THR A 225 -12.76 34.38 -26.93
CA THR A 225 -13.57 33.97 -25.78
C THR A 225 -15.05 34.30 -26.04
N ALA A 226 -15.98 33.44 -25.61
CA ALA A 226 -17.42 33.69 -25.77
C ALA A 226 -17.84 34.98 -25.03
N GLU A 227 -18.80 35.74 -25.58
CA GLU A 227 -19.19 37.05 -25.02
C GLU A 227 -19.73 36.96 -23.58
N GLY A 228 -20.36 35.84 -23.22
CA GLY A 228 -20.89 35.56 -21.88
C GLY A 228 -19.92 34.88 -20.92
N VAL A 229 -18.63 34.78 -21.26
CA VAL A 229 -17.60 34.18 -20.40
C VAL A 229 -16.61 35.25 -19.96
N GLU A 230 -16.49 35.45 -18.64
CA GLU A 230 -15.48 36.32 -18.05
C GLU A 230 -14.42 35.47 -17.36
N ILE A 231 -13.14 35.72 -17.65
CA ILE A 231 -12.02 34.92 -17.14
C ILE A 231 -11.08 35.79 -16.30
N GLU A 232 -10.72 35.27 -15.12
CA GLU A 232 -9.72 35.81 -14.23
C GLU A 232 -8.59 34.82 -14.03
N TYR A 233 -7.37 35.30 -14.20
CA TYR A 233 -6.16 34.49 -14.07
C TYR A 233 -5.55 34.66 -12.69
N GLN A 234 -5.04 33.57 -12.11
CA GLN A 234 -4.28 33.62 -10.86
C GLN A 234 -3.11 34.60 -10.97
N ASN A 235 -2.32 34.49 -12.05
CA ASN A 235 -1.30 35.47 -12.38
C ASN A 235 -1.80 36.47 -13.45
N PRO A 236 -1.97 37.76 -13.12
CA PRO A 236 -2.39 38.77 -14.11
C PRO A 236 -1.45 38.91 -15.31
N ARG A 237 -0.16 38.51 -15.18
CA ARG A 237 0.83 38.52 -16.28
C ARG A 237 0.46 37.60 -17.43
N VAL A 238 -0.44 36.63 -17.23
CA VAL A 238 -0.98 35.79 -18.31
C VAL A 238 -1.63 36.64 -19.42
N THR A 239 -2.21 37.79 -19.06
CA THR A 239 -2.80 38.75 -20.03
C THR A 239 -1.78 39.68 -20.70
N ASP A 240 -0.54 39.74 -20.18
CA ASP A 240 0.54 40.50 -20.82
C ASP A 240 1.21 39.62 -21.88
N TYR A 241 1.25 40.10 -23.12
CA TYR A 241 1.93 39.43 -24.22
C TYR A 241 3.37 39.92 -24.39
N ALA A 242 3.70 41.11 -23.88
CA ALA A 242 5.05 41.68 -23.99
C ALA A 242 6.04 41.01 -23.02
N ASP A 243 5.55 40.48 -21.91
CA ASP A 243 6.32 39.71 -20.94
C ASP A 243 6.44 38.26 -21.39
N ARG A 244 7.67 37.83 -21.71
CA ARG A 244 7.99 36.48 -22.21
C ARG A 244 8.72 35.63 -21.16
N ALA A 245 8.75 36.07 -19.91
CA ALA A 245 9.26 35.22 -18.84
C ALA A 245 8.26 34.09 -18.55
N ASP A 246 8.81 32.95 -18.19
CA ASP A 246 8.03 31.78 -17.83
C ASP A 246 7.21 32.02 -16.55
N PHE A 247 6.22 31.16 -16.32
CA PHE A 247 5.36 31.18 -15.13
C PHE A 247 5.79 30.11 -14.14
N ASP A 248 5.68 30.43 -12.85
CA ASP A 248 5.94 29.47 -11.77
C ASP A 248 4.78 28.46 -11.65
N ASN A 249 4.99 27.37 -10.91
CA ASN A 249 3.98 26.35 -10.72
C ASN A 249 2.68 26.93 -10.11
N GLY A 250 1.54 26.55 -10.69
CA GLY A 250 0.21 27.02 -10.28
C GLY A 250 -0.23 28.33 -10.96
N GLU A 251 0.68 29.13 -11.49
CA GLU A 251 0.38 30.53 -11.87
C GLU A 251 -0.54 30.70 -13.08
N ILE A 252 -0.70 29.68 -13.93
CA ILE A 252 -1.61 29.74 -15.09
C ILE A 252 -3.01 29.15 -14.81
N SER A 253 -3.32 28.88 -13.54
CA SER A 253 -4.68 28.60 -13.09
C SER A 253 -5.61 29.78 -13.40
N TYR A 254 -6.89 29.49 -13.68
CA TYR A 254 -7.88 30.51 -14.00
C TYR A 254 -9.28 30.14 -13.54
N PHE A 255 -10.09 31.17 -13.30
CA PHE A 255 -11.51 31.07 -12.97
C PHE A 255 -12.31 31.72 -14.10
N ALA A 256 -13.30 31.01 -14.62
CA ALA A 256 -14.20 31.49 -15.65
C ALA A 256 -15.65 31.45 -15.16
N SER A 257 -16.31 32.61 -15.09
CA SER A 257 -17.76 32.68 -14.85
C SER A 257 -18.48 32.66 -16.19
N THR A 258 -19.49 31.80 -16.32
CA THR A 258 -20.27 31.64 -17.55
C THR A 258 -21.64 32.31 -17.46
N LYS A 259 -22.32 32.47 -18.60
CA LYS A 259 -23.68 33.03 -18.69
C LYS A 259 -24.75 32.17 -18.03
N ASP A 260 -24.46 30.89 -17.79
CA ASP A 260 -25.39 29.92 -17.20
C ASP A 260 -25.14 29.78 -15.69
N ASP A 261 -24.52 30.79 -15.06
CA ASP A 261 -24.22 30.81 -13.62
C ASP A 261 -23.34 29.63 -13.16
N TYR A 262 -22.38 29.21 -14.00
CA TYR A 262 -21.31 28.27 -13.63
C TYR A 262 -19.99 28.99 -13.40
N GLY A 263 -19.20 28.49 -12.46
CA GLY A 263 -17.82 28.93 -12.21
C GLY A 263 -16.85 27.80 -12.50
N VAL A 264 -16.17 27.83 -13.65
CA VAL A 264 -15.17 26.84 -14.04
C VAL A 264 -13.81 27.27 -13.47
N ILE A 265 -13.23 26.47 -12.58
CA ILE A 265 -11.90 26.69 -12.01
C ILE A 265 -10.95 25.67 -12.65
N SER A 266 -10.07 26.16 -13.52
CA SER A 266 -8.96 25.40 -14.09
C SER A 266 -7.74 25.51 -13.18
N ILE A 267 -7.23 24.38 -12.72
CA ILE A 267 -6.13 24.29 -11.75
C ILE A 267 -4.88 23.79 -12.46
N ASP A 268 -3.81 24.59 -12.44
CA ASP A 268 -2.46 24.13 -12.76
C ASP A 268 -1.90 23.36 -11.56
N ALA A 269 -2.10 22.04 -11.58
CA ALA A 269 -1.59 21.13 -10.56
C ALA A 269 -0.18 20.59 -10.88
N GLN A 270 0.45 21.01 -11.98
CA GLN A 270 1.67 20.38 -12.48
C GLN A 270 2.89 20.79 -11.66
N ILE A 271 3.67 19.80 -11.21
CA ILE A 271 4.96 20.02 -10.53
C ILE A 271 6.08 20.27 -11.54
N SER A 272 5.94 19.77 -12.77
CA SER A 272 6.92 19.90 -13.85
C SER A 272 7.37 21.35 -14.06
N ASP A 273 8.68 21.56 -14.17
CA ASP A 273 9.30 22.87 -14.45
C ASP A 273 10.64 22.71 -15.18
N ALA A 274 11.36 23.81 -15.41
CA ALA A 274 12.63 23.80 -16.13
C ALA A 274 13.80 23.13 -15.37
N GLU A 275 13.72 22.99 -14.04
CA GLU A 275 14.74 22.38 -13.20
C GLU A 275 14.48 20.88 -13.00
N ILE A 276 13.25 20.52 -12.67
CA ILE A 276 12.79 19.13 -12.45
C ILE A 276 12.62 18.40 -13.78
N GLY A 277 12.13 19.09 -14.81
CA GLY A 277 11.64 18.48 -16.04
C GLY A 277 10.28 17.81 -15.85
N HIS A 278 9.99 16.79 -16.65
CA HIS A 278 8.74 16.02 -16.58
C HIS A 278 8.64 15.24 -15.26
N TYR A 279 7.56 15.50 -14.51
CA TYR A 279 7.24 14.83 -13.25
C TYR A 279 5.79 14.31 -13.29
N VAL A 280 5.56 13.08 -12.85
CA VAL A 280 4.25 12.40 -12.95
C VAL A 280 3.23 13.00 -11.98
N GLY A 281 3.64 13.23 -10.73
CA GLY A 281 2.77 13.71 -9.65
C GLY A 281 2.26 15.15 -9.83
N GLY A 282 1.09 15.42 -9.25
CA GLY A 282 0.48 16.75 -9.20
C GLY A 282 0.19 17.23 -7.78
N ARG A 283 0.02 18.55 -7.59
CA ARG A 283 -0.42 19.16 -6.32
C ARG A 283 -1.11 20.50 -6.53
N ILE A 284 -1.99 20.87 -5.62
CA ILE A 284 -2.47 22.25 -5.53
C ILE A 284 -1.48 23.07 -4.69
N PHE A 285 -0.98 24.18 -5.23
CA PHE A 285 0.01 25.03 -4.58
C PHE A 285 -0.63 25.98 -3.57
N GLU A 286 0.09 26.36 -2.51
CA GLU A 286 -0.40 27.32 -1.49
C GLU A 286 -0.84 28.65 -2.12
N SER A 287 -0.10 29.14 -3.12
CA SER A 287 -0.48 30.34 -3.88
C SER A 287 -1.82 30.20 -4.59
N THR A 288 -2.16 28.99 -5.04
CA THR A 288 -3.43 28.66 -5.71
C THR A 288 -4.56 28.53 -4.69
N PHE A 289 -4.32 27.90 -3.53
CA PHE A 289 -5.27 27.91 -2.40
C PHE A 289 -5.60 29.35 -1.93
N ASP A 290 -4.58 30.18 -1.75
CA ASP A 290 -4.73 31.59 -1.35
C ASP A 290 -5.52 32.39 -2.40
N TRP A 291 -5.26 32.17 -3.68
CA TRP A 291 -5.97 32.82 -4.78
C TRP A 291 -7.45 32.42 -4.82
N MET A 292 -7.77 31.12 -4.73
CA MET A 292 -9.16 30.63 -4.68
C MET A 292 -9.92 31.18 -3.47
N SER A 293 -9.27 31.23 -2.30
CA SER A 293 -9.83 31.88 -1.10
C SER A 293 -10.09 33.38 -1.34
N GLY A 294 -9.25 34.04 -2.14
CA GLY A 294 -9.47 35.41 -2.61
C GLY A 294 -10.72 35.58 -3.48
N LEU A 295 -11.03 34.60 -4.34
CA LEU A 295 -12.25 34.60 -5.15
C LEU A 295 -13.49 34.50 -4.26
N GLU A 296 -13.50 33.58 -3.29
CA GLU A 296 -14.59 33.42 -2.31
C GLU A 296 -14.79 34.71 -1.50
N THR A 297 -13.73 35.20 -0.86
CA THR A 297 -13.81 36.39 0.02
C THR A 297 -14.19 37.67 -0.72
N SER A 298 -13.98 37.75 -2.03
CA SER A 298 -14.42 38.86 -2.87
C SER A 298 -15.86 38.74 -3.38
N GLY A 299 -16.54 37.62 -3.11
CA GLY A 299 -17.91 37.34 -3.54
C GLY A 299 -18.03 36.96 -5.02
N LYS A 300 -16.92 36.58 -5.68
CA LYS A 300 -16.93 36.21 -7.11
C LYS A 300 -17.54 34.83 -7.38
N LEU A 301 -17.57 33.98 -6.35
CA LEU A 301 -18.16 32.65 -6.43
C LEU A 301 -19.66 32.64 -6.06
N ASP A 302 -20.19 33.79 -5.61
CA ASP A 302 -21.55 33.89 -5.08
C ASP A 302 -22.60 33.52 -6.15
N GLY A 303 -23.39 32.49 -5.85
CA GLY A 303 -24.51 32.04 -6.70
C GLY A 303 -24.10 31.17 -7.89
N LEU A 304 -22.81 30.79 -8.00
CA LEU A 304 -22.33 29.92 -9.07
C LEU A 304 -22.32 28.45 -8.67
N THR A 305 -22.63 27.56 -9.62
CA THR A 305 -22.29 26.14 -9.52
C THR A 305 -20.83 25.97 -9.92
N LEU A 306 -19.97 25.61 -8.98
CA LEU A 306 -18.51 25.52 -9.21
C LEU A 306 -18.12 24.15 -9.79
N VAL A 307 -17.34 24.19 -10.87
CA VAL A 307 -16.80 23.04 -11.60
C VAL A 307 -15.28 23.13 -11.64
N GLY A 308 -14.58 22.10 -11.19
CA GLY A 308 -13.13 21.97 -11.26
C GLY A 308 -12.68 21.31 -12.55
N LEU A 309 -11.54 21.77 -13.08
CA LEU A 309 -10.83 21.17 -14.21
C LEU A 309 -9.34 21.06 -13.87
N THR A 310 -8.83 19.84 -13.76
CA THR A 310 -7.42 19.54 -13.51
C THR A 310 -7.07 18.20 -14.14
N HIS A 311 -5.79 17.92 -14.38
CA HIS A 311 -5.39 16.66 -15.00
C HIS A 311 -5.36 15.49 -13.99
N GLN A 312 -4.66 15.65 -12.86
CA GLN A 312 -4.58 14.63 -11.81
C GLN A 312 -5.89 14.51 -11.02
N ASN A 313 -6.22 13.30 -10.58
CA ASN A 313 -7.40 13.02 -9.75
C ASN A 313 -7.38 13.83 -8.45
N ILE A 314 -8.51 14.41 -8.08
CA ILE A 314 -8.71 15.12 -6.80
C ILE A 314 -9.13 14.12 -5.72
N VAL A 315 -9.91 13.11 -6.09
CA VAL A 315 -10.36 12.03 -5.22
C VAL A 315 -9.83 10.70 -5.75
N PRO A 316 -9.32 9.80 -4.90
CA PRO A 316 -9.03 8.43 -5.30
C PRO A 316 -10.26 7.71 -5.85
N HIS A 317 -10.13 7.14 -7.04
CA HIS A 317 -11.10 6.35 -7.80
C HIS A 317 -11.11 4.86 -7.40
N PHE A 318 -10.20 4.44 -6.52
CA PHE A 318 -10.36 3.24 -5.71
C PHE A 318 -9.61 3.39 -4.38
N PRO A 319 -10.00 2.67 -3.30
CA PRO A 319 -9.46 2.90 -1.95
C PRO A 319 -7.94 2.80 -1.82
N LEU A 320 -7.28 2.05 -2.70
CA LEU A 320 -5.82 1.86 -2.70
C LEU A 320 -5.09 2.71 -3.76
N GLU A 321 -5.75 3.61 -4.49
CA GLU A 321 -5.11 4.40 -5.56
C GLU A 321 -3.95 5.23 -5.02
N ASN A 322 -4.20 6.10 -4.03
CA ASN A 322 -3.16 6.95 -3.46
C ASN A 322 -1.99 6.16 -2.80
N THR A 323 -2.20 4.87 -2.55
CA THR A 323 -1.25 3.93 -1.94
C THR A 323 -0.39 3.25 -3.02
N LEU A 324 -1.02 2.73 -4.09
CA LEU A 324 -0.36 2.00 -5.18
C LEU A 324 0.10 2.89 -6.33
N LEU A 325 -0.62 3.98 -6.56
CA LEU A 325 -0.53 4.92 -7.68
C LEU A 325 -0.46 6.36 -7.13
N LYS A 326 0.36 6.58 -6.11
CA LYS A 326 0.49 7.85 -5.36
C LYS A 326 0.61 9.11 -6.21
N ASP A 327 1.24 9.02 -7.38
CA ASP A 327 1.48 10.15 -8.27
C ASP A 327 0.28 10.44 -9.19
N PHE A 328 -0.78 9.62 -9.15
CA PHE A 328 -1.95 9.77 -10.00
C PHE A 328 -3.06 10.64 -9.36
N THR A 329 -3.12 10.65 -8.04
CA THR A 329 -3.95 11.59 -7.28
C THR A 329 -3.12 12.80 -6.85
N VAL A 330 -3.71 13.99 -6.78
CA VAL A 330 -3.01 15.18 -6.27
C VAL A 330 -2.46 14.93 -4.86
N TYR A 331 -1.23 15.36 -4.60
CA TYR A 331 -0.65 15.25 -3.27
C TYR A 331 -1.52 15.97 -2.23
N GLU A 332 -1.62 15.35 -1.05
CA GLU A 332 -2.54 15.79 0.00
C GLU A 332 -4.01 15.82 -0.46
N TRP A 333 -4.43 14.82 -1.24
CA TRP A 333 -5.75 14.77 -1.87
C TRP A 333 -6.88 15.08 -0.88
N VAL A 334 -6.86 14.57 0.36
CA VAL A 334 -7.88 14.86 1.38
C VAL A 334 -7.95 16.36 1.68
N ARG A 335 -6.81 17.04 1.82
CA ARG A 335 -6.77 18.49 2.05
C ARG A 335 -7.30 19.23 0.83
N SER A 336 -6.88 18.83 -0.36
CA SER A 336 -7.28 19.43 -1.64
C SER A 336 -8.78 19.28 -1.88
N ALA A 337 -9.31 18.06 -1.82
CA ALA A 337 -10.72 17.74 -1.95
C ALA A 337 -11.57 18.44 -0.87
N ASP A 338 -11.12 18.44 0.40
CA ASP A 338 -11.84 19.13 1.47
C ASP A 338 -11.90 20.64 1.25
N PHE A 339 -10.78 21.25 0.86
CA PHE A 339 -10.74 22.68 0.56
C PHE A 339 -11.68 23.03 -0.59
N LEU A 340 -11.62 22.28 -1.69
CA LEU A 340 -12.44 22.53 -2.88
C LEU A 340 -13.93 22.34 -2.59
N ALA A 341 -14.28 21.27 -1.88
CA ALA A 341 -15.66 21.03 -1.45
C ALA A 341 -16.15 22.12 -0.50
N ASP A 342 -15.32 22.58 0.43
CA ASP A 342 -15.64 23.67 1.37
C ASP A 342 -15.76 25.03 0.70
N LEU A 343 -15.01 25.27 -0.39
CA LEU A 343 -15.14 26.43 -1.27
C LEU A 343 -16.48 26.41 -2.03
N GLY A 344 -17.14 25.25 -2.11
CA GLY A 344 -18.40 25.03 -2.81
C GLY A 344 -18.27 24.33 -4.16
N MET A 345 -17.08 23.79 -4.50
CA MET A 345 -16.87 22.95 -5.68
C MET A 345 -17.57 21.62 -5.51
N ARG A 346 -18.37 21.22 -6.50
CA ARG A 346 -19.19 20.00 -6.43
C ARG A 346 -18.78 18.96 -7.44
N TYR A 347 -18.28 19.40 -8.58
CA TYR A 347 -17.96 18.55 -9.71
C TYR A 347 -16.55 18.86 -10.14
N ALA A 348 -15.68 17.85 -10.16
CA ALA A 348 -14.34 17.91 -10.71
C ALA A 348 -14.26 17.02 -11.95
N PHE A 349 -13.45 17.42 -12.92
CA PHE A 349 -13.23 16.68 -14.16
C PHE A 349 -11.73 16.45 -14.31
N THR A 350 -11.32 15.18 -14.29
CA THR A 350 -9.93 14.71 -14.19
C THR A 350 -9.61 13.57 -15.17
N GLY A 351 -8.33 13.25 -15.30
CA GLY A 351 -7.85 12.13 -16.11
C GLY A 351 -6.68 11.43 -15.43
N HIS A 352 -5.63 11.15 -16.21
CA HIS A 352 -4.33 10.63 -15.78
C HIS A 352 -4.27 9.11 -15.51
N MET A 353 -5.24 8.45 -14.86
CA MET A 353 -5.23 6.96 -14.80
C MET A 353 -5.72 6.31 -16.10
N HIS A 354 -6.31 7.09 -17.01
CA HIS A 354 -7.03 6.61 -18.18
C HIS A 354 -8.21 5.69 -17.81
N SER A 355 -8.79 5.90 -16.62
CA SER A 355 -9.92 5.11 -16.13
C SER A 355 -11.25 5.77 -16.49
N THR A 356 -12.32 4.99 -16.43
CA THR A 356 -13.69 5.48 -16.62
C THR A 356 -14.40 5.35 -15.29
N ASP A 357 -14.26 6.36 -14.43
CA ASP A 357 -14.73 6.23 -13.06
C ASP A 357 -15.36 7.51 -12.50
N VAL A 358 -16.19 7.37 -11.46
CA VAL A 358 -16.82 8.49 -10.76
C VAL A 358 -16.69 8.31 -9.25
N ALA A 359 -15.69 8.97 -8.67
CA ALA A 359 -15.48 8.95 -7.24
C ALA A 359 -16.21 10.11 -6.55
N SER A 360 -16.53 9.94 -5.27
CA SER A 360 -17.06 11.03 -4.45
C SER A 360 -16.39 11.07 -3.09
N HIS A 361 -16.25 12.28 -2.57
CA HIS A 361 -15.71 12.51 -1.24
C HIS A 361 -16.56 13.53 -0.50
N VAL A 362 -16.66 13.38 0.82
CA VAL A 362 -17.32 14.37 1.67
C VAL A 362 -16.30 14.97 2.60
N SER A 363 -16.08 16.28 2.43
CA SER A 363 -15.16 17.04 3.26
C SER A 363 -15.45 16.88 4.75
N PHE A 364 -14.44 17.17 5.57
CA PHE A 364 -14.56 17.20 7.01
C PHE A 364 -15.74 18.04 7.52
N ASN A 365 -16.10 19.13 6.82
CA ASN A 365 -17.22 20.01 7.17
C ASN A 365 -18.58 19.58 6.60
N GLY A 366 -18.65 18.46 5.86
CA GLY A 366 -19.89 17.86 5.35
C GLY A 366 -20.30 18.36 3.96
N ASN A 367 -19.38 18.95 3.19
CA ASN A 367 -19.61 19.38 1.82
C ASN A 367 -19.11 18.29 0.85
N PRO A 368 -19.95 17.82 -0.09
CA PRO A 368 -19.56 16.79 -1.05
C PRO A 368 -18.81 17.37 -2.26
N ILE A 369 -17.92 16.57 -2.83
CA ILE A 369 -17.32 16.76 -4.15
C ILE A 369 -17.35 15.42 -4.88
N THR A 370 -17.73 15.46 -6.16
CA THR A 370 -17.73 14.30 -7.07
C THR A 370 -16.68 14.55 -8.13
N ASP A 371 -15.80 13.59 -8.32
CA ASP A 371 -14.72 13.61 -9.31
C ASP A 371 -15.07 12.70 -10.49
N PHE A 372 -15.00 13.24 -11.70
CA PHE A 372 -15.32 12.54 -12.95
C PHE A 372 -14.04 12.23 -13.72
N GLU A 373 -13.50 11.02 -13.54
CA GLU A 373 -12.40 10.55 -14.36
C GLU A 373 -12.93 10.05 -15.70
N THR A 374 -12.25 10.40 -16.79
CA THR A 374 -12.63 9.98 -18.14
C THR A 374 -11.48 9.28 -18.81
N ALA A 375 -11.76 8.14 -19.45
CA ALA A 375 -10.70 7.40 -20.12
C ALA A 375 -10.14 8.20 -21.30
N SER A 376 -8.86 7.98 -21.57
CA SER A 376 -8.19 8.52 -22.75
C SER A 376 -8.94 8.14 -24.02
N SER A 377 -9.13 9.12 -24.91
CA SER A 377 -9.65 8.90 -26.27
C SER A 377 -8.76 7.96 -27.11
N THR A 378 -7.51 7.74 -26.69
CA THR A 378 -6.53 6.90 -27.37
C THR A 378 -5.99 5.78 -26.46
N GLY A 379 -6.60 5.61 -25.30
CA GLY A 379 -6.32 4.56 -24.33
C GLY A 379 -7.48 3.59 -24.23
N TYR A 380 -7.67 3.02 -23.05
CA TYR A 380 -8.65 1.95 -22.83
C TYR A 380 -10.08 2.40 -23.17
N ARG A 381 -10.76 1.60 -24.00
CA ARG A 381 -12.12 1.84 -24.53
C ARG A 381 -12.35 3.13 -25.32
N ALA A 382 -11.35 4.02 -25.42
CA ALA A 382 -11.34 5.21 -26.27
C ALA A 382 -12.67 5.98 -26.20
N ALA A 383 -12.87 6.79 -25.15
CA ALA A 383 -14.19 7.36 -24.86
C ALA A 383 -14.20 8.89 -24.72
N VAL A 384 -15.40 9.46 -24.84
CA VAL A 384 -15.74 10.84 -24.46
C VAL A 384 -16.86 10.78 -23.42
N ARG A 385 -16.76 11.58 -22.36
CA ARG A 385 -17.79 11.67 -21.32
C ARG A 385 -18.68 12.89 -21.53
N TYR A 386 -19.97 12.71 -21.34
CA TYR A 386 -20.98 13.76 -21.35
C TYR A 386 -21.67 13.80 -20.00
N VAL A 387 -21.58 14.94 -19.32
CA VAL A 387 -22.17 15.16 -18.00
C VAL A 387 -23.25 16.22 -18.11
N LYS A 388 -24.48 15.84 -17.80
CA LYS A 388 -25.61 16.76 -17.74
C LYS A 388 -25.94 17.07 -16.29
N ILE A 389 -25.96 18.36 -15.97
CA ILE A 389 -26.34 18.90 -14.67
C ILE A 389 -27.67 19.64 -14.84
N GLU A 390 -28.69 19.23 -14.10
CA GLU A 390 -30.00 19.88 -14.07
C GLU A 390 -30.15 20.59 -12.71
N ARG A 391 -30.35 21.91 -12.70
CA ARG A 391 -30.56 22.68 -11.46
C ARG A 391 -32.04 23.02 -11.32
N GLY A 392 -32.52 23.14 -10.09
CA GLY A 392 -33.94 23.20 -9.82
C GLY A 392 -34.24 23.25 -8.33
N SER A 393 -35.33 22.59 -7.93
CA SER A 393 -35.74 22.53 -6.52
C SER A 393 -36.48 21.25 -6.15
N VAL A 394 -36.37 20.89 -4.87
CA VAL A 394 -37.27 19.96 -4.18
C VAL A 394 -37.94 20.73 -3.07
N GLY A 395 -39.26 20.93 -3.20
CA GLY A 395 -40.01 21.78 -2.28
C GLY A 395 -39.61 23.25 -2.39
N SER A 396 -39.07 23.82 -1.30
CA SER A 396 -38.52 25.17 -1.27
C SER A 396 -37.01 25.23 -1.43
N ASP A 397 -36.34 24.08 -1.47
CA ASP A 397 -34.91 24.01 -1.34
C ASP A 397 -34.26 23.84 -2.70
N TYR A 398 -33.19 24.59 -2.93
CA TYR A 398 -32.43 24.55 -4.17
C TYR A 398 -31.85 23.16 -4.38
N ALA A 399 -31.88 22.72 -5.63
CA ALA A 399 -31.36 21.43 -5.97
C ALA A 399 -30.70 21.20 -7.31
N GLU A 400 -29.87 20.15 -7.37
CA GLU A 400 -29.19 19.73 -8.60
C GLU A 400 -29.27 18.22 -8.78
N THR A 401 -29.41 17.76 -10.02
CA THR A 401 -29.31 16.34 -10.39
C THR A 401 -28.26 16.20 -11.48
N VAL A 402 -27.39 15.20 -11.37
CA VAL A 402 -26.33 14.95 -12.33
C VAL A 402 -26.54 13.59 -13.00
N SER A 403 -26.29 13.54 -14.31
CA SER A 403 -26.29 12.30 -15.08
C SER A 403 -25.09 12.28 -16.02
N THR A 404 -24.48 11.11 -16.15
CA THR A 404 -23.30 10.90 -17.00
C THR A 404 -23.61 9.89 -18.09
N ARG A 405 -22.92 10.04 -19.22
CA ARG A 405 -22.97 9.15 -20.38
C ARG A 405 -21.59 9.08 -21.02
N LEU A 406 -21.13 7.87 -21.30
CA LEU A 406 -19.89 7.64 -22.04
C LEU A 406 -20.21 7.18 -23.45
N GLU A 407 -19.43 7.66 -24.40
CA GLU A 407 -19.48 7.19 -25.78
C GLU A 407 -18.08 6.83 -26.26
N ALA A 408 -17.95 5.62 -26.81
CA ALA A 408 -16.75 5.23 -27.53
C ALA A 408 -16.60 6.06 -28.81
N VAL A 409 -15.35 6.34 -29.20
CA VAL A 409 -15.04 7.03 -30.45
C VAL A 409 -15.60 6.23 -31.64
N SER A 410 -16.27 6.93 -32.54
CA SER A 410 -16.88 6.37 -33.74
C SER A 410 -15.85 5.70 -34.66
N PRO A 411 -16.29 4.82 -35.58
CA PRO A 411 -15.41 4.17 -36.55
C PRO A 411 -14.47 5.18 -37.24
N THR A 412 -13.17 4.90 -37.19
CA THR A 412 -12.12 5.84 -37.60
C THR A 412 -11.42 5.37 -38.86
N ASP A 413 -11.25 6.26 -39.82
CA ASP A 413 -10.57 5.99 -41.10
C ASP A 413 -9.04 6.00 -40.91
N PHE A 414 -8.41 4.83 -41.06
CA PHE A 414 -6.95 4.65 -40.97
C PHE A 414 -6.26 4.59 -42.34
N SER A 415 -6.98 4.79 -43.45
CA SER A 415 -6.44 4.67 -44.81
C SER A 415 -5.14 5.44 -45.00
N ILE A 416 -5.06 6.66 -44.47
CA ILE A 416 -3.88 7.52 -44.58
C ILE A 416 -2.61 6.90 -43.98
N LEU A 417 -2.72 6.09 -42.92
CA LEU A 417 -1.57 5.44 -42.27
C LEU A 417 -0.86 4.49 -43.23
N PHE A 418 -1.63 3.76 -44.04
CA PHE A 418 -1.11 2.77 -45.00
C PHE A 418 -0.85 3.41 -46.36
N GLU A 419 -1.76 4.23 -46.89
CA GLU A 419 -1.62 4.87 -48.20
C GLU A 419 -0.43 5.82 -48.28
N GLN A 420 -0.10 6.49 -47.17
CA GLN A 420 1.09 7.35 -47.07
C GLN A 420 2.27 6.63 -46.40
N ASN A 421 2.18 5.33 -46.17
CA ASN A 421 3.28 4.48 -45.70
C ASN A 421 3.85 4.91 -44.33
N TYR A 422 3.00 5.46 -43.45
CA TYR A 422 3.37 5.72 -42.07
C TYR A 422 3.37 4.43 -41.22
N MET A 423 2.55 3.44 -41.62
CA MET A 423 2.37 2.15 -40.94
C MET A 423 2.70 1.00 -41.91
N PRO A 424 3.42 -0.05 -41.47
CA PRO A 424 3.74 -1.21 -42.30
C PRO A 424 2.50 -2.02 -42.73
N ASP A 425 2.49 -2.52 -43.98
CA ASP A 425 1.39 -3.33 -44.53
C ASP A 425 1.00 -4.55 -43.67
N ASN A 426 1.96 -5.14 -42.94
CA ASN A 426 1.73 -6.32 -42.10
C ASN A 426 1.43 -6.00 -40.64
N TYR A 427 1.36 -4.73 -40.24
CA TYR A 427 1.21 -4.31 -38.83
C TYR A 427 -0.03 -4.92 -38.18
N LEU A 428 -1.19 -4.87 -38.86
CA LEU A 428 -2.45 -5.42 -38.34
C LEU A 428 -2.35 -6.93 -38.06
N ALA A 429 -1.72 -7.68 -38.97
CA ALA A 429 -1.54 -9.12 -38.81
C ALA A 429 -0.58 -9.45 -37.66
N VAL A 430 0.51 -8.69 -37.52
CA VAL A 430 1.49 -8.91 -36.44
C VAL A 430 0.89 -8.62 -35.06
N CYS A 431 0.08 -7.57 -34.96
CA CYS A 431 -0.55 -7.20 -33.68
C CYS A 431 -1.87 -7.96 -33.41
N GLY A 432 -2.35 -8.76 -34.37
CA GLY A 432 -3.63 -9.47 -34.26
C GLY A 432 -4.85 -8.56 -34.26
N LEU A 433 -4.82 -7.49 -35.07
CA LEU A 433 -5.83 -6.42 -35.11
C LEU A 433 -6.71 -6.44 -36.38
N GLU A 434 -6.49 -7.42 -37.27
CA GLU A 434 -7.20 -7.52 -38.55
C GLU A 434 -8.73 -7.62 -38.39
N GLU A 435 -9.23 -8.12 -37.26
CA GLU A 435 -10.68 -8.24 -37.03
C GLU A 435 -11.38 -6.90 -36.79
N PHE A 436 -10.64 -5.87 -36.36
CA PHE A 436 -11.19 -4.56 -36.03
C PHE A 436 -11.15 -3.58 -37.21
N VAL A 437 -10.37 -3.87 -38.26
CA VAL A 437 -10.16 -3.00 -39.42
C VAL A 437 -10.70 -3.66 -40.68
N ASN A 438 -11.61 -2.99 -41.40
CA ASN A 438 -12.22 -3.54 -42.60
C ASN A 438 -11.35 -3.36 -43.87
N ASP A 439 -11.82 -3.90 -45.01
CA ASP A 439 -11.11 -3.81 -46.30
C ASP A 439 -10.87 -2.37 -46.81
N ASP A 440 -11.67 -1.41 -46.34
CA ASP A 440 -11.52 0.02 -46.66
C ASP A 440 -10.61 0.74 -45.64
N LEU A 441 -9.90 -0.01 -44.78
CA LEU A 441 -9.02 0.48 -43.72
C LEU A 441 -9.71 1.35 -42.67
N ILE A 442 -11.01 1.10 -42.44
CA ILE A 442 -11.76 1.74 -41.36
C ILE A 442 -11.69 0.85 -40.13
N CYS A 443 -11.18 1.39 -39.02
CA CYS A 443 -11.29 0.79 -37.70
C CYS A 443 -12.75 0.85 -37.25
N THR A 444 -13.40 -0.30 -37.21
CA THR A 444 -14.85 -0.43 -36.94
C THR A 444 -15.20 -0.41 -35.45
N ASP A 445 -14.25 -0.71 -34.58
CA ASP A 445 -14.39 -0.71 -33.13
C ASP A 445 -13.08 -0.21 -32.50
N VAL A 446 -12.97 1.10 -32.31
CA VAL A 446 -11.76 1.75 -31.74
C VAL A 446 -11.56 1.33 -30.29
N SER A 447 -12.67 1.12 -29.55
CA SER A 447 -12.67 0.68 -28.17
C SER A 447 -11.96 -0.67 -28.05
N GLU A 448 -12.46 -1.72 -28.70
CA GLU A 448 -11.85 -3.06 -28.60
C GLU A 448 -10.47 -3.13 -29.27
N TYR A 449 -10.23 -2.35 -30.33
CA TYR A 449 -8.91 -2.20 -30.94
C TYR A 449 -7.87 -1.74 -29.92
N SER A 450 -8.18 -0.71 -29.12
CA SER A 450 -7.29 -0.18 -28.09
C SER A 450 -6.98 -1.20 -26.99
N VAL A 451 -8.01 -1.91 -26.50
CA VAL A 451 -7.86 -2.96 -25.46
C VAL A 451 -6.92 -4.05 -25.94
N LYS A 452 -7.15 -4.54 -27.16
CA LYS A 452 -6.31 -5.60 -27.73
C LYS A 452 -4.88 -5.13 -27.94
N ARG A 453 -4.71 -3.93 -28.50
CA ARG A 453 -3.39 -3.38 -28.85
C ARG A 453 -2.54 -3.09 -27.61
N LEU A 454 -3.10 -2.48 -26.57
CA LEU A 454 -2.35 -1.96 -25.42
C LEU A 454 -2.21 -2.98 -24.28
N PHE A 455 -3.28 -3.73 -23.96
CA PHE A 455 -3.36 -4.50 -22.71
C PHE A 455 -3.28 -6.01 -22.90
N LEU A 456 -4.08 -6.59 -23.80
CA LEU A 456 -4.04 -8.05 -23.98
C LEU A 456 -2.72 -8.54 -24.58
N ASN A 457 -2.02 -7.68 -25.32
CA ASN A 457 -0.69 -7.94 -25.83
C ASN A 457 0.42 -7.43 -24.90
N ILE A 458 0.13 -6.87 -23.72
CA ILE A 458 1.15 -6.25 -22.86
C ILE A 458 2.25 -7.22 -22.45
N ALA A 459 1.87 -8.45 -22.09
CA ALA A 459 2.81 -9.50 -21.75
C ALA A 459 3.74 -9.82 -22.92
N ASP A 460 3.19 -9.90 -24.14
CA ASP A 460 3.97 -10.14 -25.35
C ASP A 460 4.87 -8.93 -25.68
N ASN A 461 4.36 -7.70 -25.60
CA ASN A 461 5.13 -6.47 -25.84
C ASN A 461 6.29 -6.33 -24.84
N VAL A 462 6.08 -6.61 -23.56
CA VAL A 462 7.12 -6.61 -22.51
C VAL A 462 8.15 -7.70 -22.78
N LYS A 463 7.72 -8.90 -23.16
CA LYS A 463 8.64 -9.98 -23.58
C LYS A 463 9.47 -9.55 -24.80
N TYR A 464 8.86 -8.93 -25.80
CA TYR A 464 9.55 -8.41 -26.99
C TYR A 464 10.52 -7.26 -26.68
N ALA A 465 10.21 -6.40 -25.71
CA ALA A 465 11.08 -5.29 -25.34
C ALA A 465 12.29 -5.76 -24.49
N TYR A 466 12.07 -6.63 -23.50
CA TYR A 466 13.04 -6.88 -22.44
C TYR A 466 13.64 -8.28 -22.42
N LEU A 467 13.00 -9.28 -23.03
CA LEU A 467 13.53 -10.65 -23.11
C LEU A 467 14.15 -10.95 -24.48
N THR A 468 14.96 -10.04 -25.03
CA THR A 468 15.67 -10.28 -26.30
C THR A 468 17.17 -10.51 -26.07
N PRO A 469 17.84 -11.36 -26.89
CA PRO A 469 19.28 -11.57 -26.76
C PRO A 469 20.08 -10.29 -27.00
N ASP A 470 19.58 -9.39 -27.87
CA ASP A 470 20.25 -8.13 -28.17
C ASP A 470 20.15 -7.16 -26.97
N PHE A 471 18.99 -7.06 -26.31
CA PHE A 471 18.84 -6.28 -25.07
C PHE A 471 19.72 -6.85 -23.94
N ILE A 472 19.60 -8.14 -23.63
CA ILE A 472 20.39 -8.78 -22.57
C ILE A 472 21.89 -8.71 -22.87
N GLY A 473 22.29 -8.92 -24.12
CA GLY A 473 23.68 -8.77 -24.57
C GLY A 473 24.21 -7.34 -24.49
N SER A 474 23.33 -6.33 -24.46
CA SER A 474 23.68 -4.91 -24.33
C SER A 474 23.71 -4.40 -22.87
N LEU A 475 23.29 -5.20 -21.89
CA LEU A 475 23.27 -4.80 -20.47
C LEU A 475 24.65 -4.35 -19.97
N GLY A 476 25.73 -4.98 -20.46
CA GLY A 476 27.09 -4.56 -20.14
C GLY A 476 27.40 -3.13 -20.59
N SER A 477 26.99 -2.74 -21.80
CA SER A 477 27.10 -1.35 -22.26
C SER A 477 26.16 -0.41 -21.53
N LEU A 478 24.95 -0.84 -21.18
CA LEU A 478 23.99 -0.01 -20.44
C LEU A 478 24.51 0.35 -19.03
N VAL A 479 25.02 -0.64 -18.29
CA VAL A 479 25.62 -0.44 -16.96
C VAL A 479 26.85 0.47 -17.03
N GLN A 480 27.62 0.39 -18.12
CA GLN A 480 28.76 1.27 -18.35
C GLN A 480 28.32 2.75 -18.45
N ASP A 481 27.20 3.02 -19.12
CA ASP A 481 26.71 4.37 -19.39
C ASP A 481 25.95 4.98 -18.21
N LEU A 482 25.33 4.15 -17.35
CA LEU A 482 24.62 4.56 -16.15
C LEU A 482 25.52 5.03 -14.99
N LEU A 483 26.82 4.74 -15.03
CA LEU A 483 27.72 5.07 -13.93
C LEU A 483 28.20 6.53 -14.01
N PRO A 484 28.24 7.27 -12.89
CA PRO A 484 28.84 8.61 -12.87
C PRO A 484 30.35 8.52 -13.12
N ASP A 485 30.96 9.60 -13.60
CA ASP A 485 32.41 9.66 -13.83
C ASP A 485 33.23 9.56 -12.52
N SER A 486 32.58 9.76 -11.36
CA SER A 486 33.20 9.57 -10.05
C SER A 486 32.20 9.16 -8.98
N LEU A 487 32.65 8.39 -7.98
CA LEU A 487 31.88 8.00 -6.80
C LEU A 487 32.75 8.11 -5.55
N VAL A 488 32.30 8.84 -4.52
CA VAL A 488 33.05 9.07 -3.25
C VAL A 488 34.51 9.52 -3.49
N GLY A 489 34.72 10.41 -4.47
CA GLY A 489 36.05 10.94 -4.82
C GLY A 489 36.97 9.97 -5.58
N ILE A 490 36.47 8.81 -5.99
CA ILE A 490 37.17 7.85 -6.86
C ILE A 490 36.76 8.13 -8.31
N ASP A 491 37.74 8.33 -9.20
CA ASP A 491 37.52 8.47 -10.65
C ASP A 491 37.16 7.11 -11.26
N LEU A 492 35.94 7.00 -11.80
CA LEU A 492 35.40 5.79 -12.43
C LEU A 492 35.54 5.81 -13.96
N SER A 493 35.87 6.96 -14.56
CA SER A 493 35.95 7.13 -16.03
C SER A 493 36.92 6.15 -16.69
N GLY A 494 38.02 5.82 -16.01
CA GLY A 494 39.04 4.87 -16.47
C GLY A 494 38.70 3.39 -16.29
N ILE A 495 37.58 3.05 -15.65
CA ILE A 495 37.17 1.66 -15.35
C ILE A 495 35.81 1.25 -15.93
N LYS A 496 34.99 2.22 -16.35
CA LYS A 496 33.66 2.03 -16.99
C LYS A 496 33.62 0.88 -18.03
N PRO A 497 34.54 0.78 -19.03
CA PRO A 497 34.50 -0.31 -20.01
C PRO A 497 34.76 -1.70 -19.43
N GLY A 498 35.47 -1.81 -18.31
CA GLY A 498 35.71 -3.10 -17.66
C GLY A 498 34.53 -3.59 -16.82
N LEU A 499 33.69 -2.68 -16.32
CA LEU A 499 32.47 -3.03 -15.59
C LEU A 499 31.41 -3.63 -16.52
N GLY A 500 31.26 -3.09 -17.74
CA GLY A 500 30.41 -3.70 -18.77
C GLY A 500 30.86 -5.11 -19.17
N GLN A 501 32.18 -5.36 -19.21
CA GLN A 501 32.71 -6.69 -19.47
C GLN A 501 32.44 -7.67 -18.31
N ILE A 502 32.39 -7.21 -17.06
CA ILE A 502 32.03 -8.05 -15.89
C ILE A 502 30.58 -8.55 -16.00
N VAL A 503 29.66 -7.67 -16.39
CA VAL A 503 28.25 -8.05 -16.64
C VAL A 503 28.15 -9.09 -17.76
N ASN A 504 28.91 -8.91 -18.84
CA ASN A 504 28.99 -9.89 -19.93
C ASN A 504 29.52 -11.25 -19.46
N ASN A 505 30.57 -11.27 -18.63
CA ASN A 505 31.13 -12.50 -18.07
C ASN A 505 30.13 -13.22 -17.16
N LEU A 506 29.32 -12.48 -16.41
CA LEU A 506 28.25 -13.06 -15.58
C LEU A 506 27.16 -13.72 -16.43
N ILE A 507 26.71 -13.06 -17.51
CA ILE A 507 25.74 -13.63 -18.45
C ILE A 507 26.33 -14.89 -19.11
N ASP A 508 27.58 -14.83 -19.58
CA ASP A 508 28.26 -15.99 -20.17
C ASP A 508 28.38 -17.15 -19.16
N HIS A 509 28.63 -16.86 -17.88
CA HIS A 509 28.66 -17.87 -16.83
C HIS A 509 27.28 -18.52 -16.63
N ILE A 510 26.22 -17.71 -16.55
CA ILE A 510 24.85 -18.21 -16.45
C ILE A 510 24.53 -19.16 -17.62
N GLU A 511 24.83 -18.77 -18.87
CA GLU A 511 24.45 -19.56 -20.04
C GLU A 511 25.28 -20.84 -20.24
N ASN A 512 26.55 -20.81 -19.84
CA ASN A 512 27.50 -21.90 -20.08
C ASN A 512 27.69 -22.83 -18.88
N VAL A 513 27.32 -22.38 -17.67
CA VAL A 513 27.43 -23.15 -16.43
C VAL A 513 26.04 -23.48 -15.90
N ALA A 514 25.24 -22.48 -15.50
CA ALA A 514 23.93 -22.70 -14.90
C ALA A 514 22.93 -23.32 -15.89
N LEU A 515 22.88 -22.79 -17.11
CA LEU A 515 21.97 -23.20 -18.19
C LEU A 515 22.68 -24.06 -19.24
N LYS A 516 23.77 -24.74 -18.85
CA LYS A 516 24.58 -25.55 -19.77
C LYS A 516 23.74 -26.60 -20.51
N ASP A 517 22.93 -27.33 -19.76
CA ASP A 517 22.10 -28.44 -20.26
C ASP A 517 20.68 -28.00 -20.64
N TYR A 518 20.36 -26.71 -20.48
CA TYR A 518 19.10 -26.12 -20.90
C TYR A 518 18.98 -26.08 -22.42
N VAL A 519 17.80 -26.42 -22.92
CA VAL A 519 17.43 -26.36 -24.34
C VAL A 519 16.03 -25.77 -24.40
N TYR A 520 15.93 -24.55 -24.94
CA TYR A 520 14.66 -23.88 -25.18
C TYR A 520 13.78 -24.72 -26.12
N ARG A 521 12.49 -24.84 -25.79
CA ARG A 521 11.53 -25.68 -26.52
C ARG A 521 10.39 -24.90 -27.18
N GLY A 522 10.35 -23.58 -27.00
CA GLY A 522 9.36 -22.73 -27.64
C GLY A 522 9.71 -22.39 -29.09
N ASP A 523 8.95 -21.45 -29.66
CA ASP A 523 8.95 -21.14 -31.09
C ASP A 523 9.76 -19.88 -31.45
N ASN A 524 10.30 -19.14 -30.47
CA ASN A 524 11.09 -17.94 -30.73
C ASN A 524 12.49 -18.29 -31.27
N PRO A 525 12.81 -18.01 -32.55
CA PRO A 525 14.07 -18.41 -33.16
C PRO A 525 15.28 -17.66 -32.58
N GLU A 526 15.10 -16.46 -32.02
CA GLU A 526 16.17 -15.65 -31.44
C GLU A 526 16.88 -16.37 -30.29
N TYR A 527 16.16 -17.20 -29.53
CA TYR A 527 16.71 -17.96 -28.40
C TYR A 527 17.52 -19.18 -28.81
N THR A 528 17.54 -19.50 -30.10
CA THR A 528 18.34 -20.61 -30.68
C THR A 528 19.55 -20.11 -31.47
N THR A 529 19.76 -18.79 -31.56
CA THR A 529 20.81 -18.15 -32.38
C THR A 529 22.23 -18.36 -31.87
N GLY A 530 22.38 -18.73 -30.59
CA GLY A 530 23.68 -18.78 -29.91
C GLY A 530 24.28 -17.40 -29.62
N LYS A 531 23.49 -16.31 -29.77
CA LYS A 531 23.82 -14.99 -29.25
C LYS A 531 23.93 -15.05 -27.71
N ARG A 532 24.77 -14.19 -27.12
CA ARG A 532 24.84 -14.00 -25.66
C ARG A 532 23.46 -13.59 -25.14
N GLY A 533 23.02 -14.20 -24.05
CA GLY A 533 21.71 -13.98 -23.44
C GLY A 533 20.58 -14.82 -24.02
N ALA A 534 20.76 -15.48 -25.17
CA ALA A 534 19.69 -16.23 -25.84
C ALA A 534 19.13 -17.39 -25.00
N LYS A 535 19.99 -18.16 -24.30
CA LYS A 535 19.53 -19.23 -23.40
C LYS A 535 18.84 -18.68 -22.17
N LEU A 536 19.37 -17.58 -21.62
CA LEU A 536 18.79 -16.93 -20.44
C LEU A 536 17.39 -16.39 -20.76
N CYS A 537 17.22 -15.68 -21.88
CA CYS A 537 15.92 -15.19 -22.33
C CYS A 537 14.91 -16.33 -22.51
N GLY A 538 15.29 -17.38 -23.23
CA GLY A 538 14.40 -18.53 -23.43
C GLY A 538 14.03 -19.23 -22.13
N TYR A 539 14.92 -19.27 -21.13
CA TYR A 539 14.64 -19.85 -19.82
C TYR A 539 13.65 -18.99 -19.02
N LEU A 540 13.86 -17.68 -19.01
CA LEU A 540 12.99 -16.73 -18.31
C LEU A 540 11.60 -16.66 -18.95
N GLU A 541 11.49 -16.69 -20.28
CA GLU A 541 10.20 -16.74 -20.98
C GLU A 541 9.37 -17.96 -20.55
N GLU A 542 9.98 -19.16 -20.50
CA GLU A 542 9.27 -20.37 -20.05
C GLU A 542 8.80 -20.31 -18.57
N ILE A 543 9.41 -19.47 -17.73
CA ILE A 543 8.99 -19.24 -16.34
C ILE A 543 7.85 -18.22 -16.31
N VAL A 544 8.00 -17.11 -17.03
CA VAL A 544 6.98 -16.05 -17.15
C VAL A 544 5.68 -16.63 -17.70
N ASP A 545 5.72 -17.39 -18.79
CA ASP A 545 4.52 -17.98 -19.39
C ASP A 545 3.80 -18.94 -18.41
N LYS A 546 4.54 -19.69 -17.59
CA LYS A 546 3.94 -20.56 -16.56
C LYS A 546 3.34 -19.77 -15.41
N ALA A 547 3.96 -18.65 -15.00
CA ALA A 547 3.42 -17.78 -13.96
C ALA A 547 2.13 -17.13 -14.45
N LEU A 548 2.11 -16.60 -15.67
CA LEU A 548 0.92 -15.99 -16.28
C LEU A 548 -0.24 -16.98 -16.42
N THR A 549 0.06 -18.24 -16.75
CA THR A 549 -0.94 -19.32 -16.93
C THR A 549 -1.21 -20.14 -15.67
N LEU A 550 -0.68 -19.74 -14.51
CA LEU A 550 -0.88 -20.44 -13.25
C LEU A 550 -2.37 -20.36 -12.84
N PRO A 551 -3.07 -21.49 -12.66
CA PRO A 551 -4.46 -21.46 -12.22
C PRO A 551 -4.56 -21.00 -10.76
N VAL A 552 -5.40 -20.00 -10.50
CA VAL A 552 -5.72 -19.48 -9.16
C VAL A 552 -7.09 -19.95 -8.65
N THR A 553 -7.78 -20.79 -9.43
CA THR A 553 -9.05 -21.46 -9.09
C THR A 553 -9.07 -22.90 -9.59
N GLU A 554 -9.95 -23.74 -9.04
CA GLU A 554 -10.12 -25.14 -9.48
C GLU A 554 -10.57 -25.25 -10.95
N ASP A 555 -11.40 -24.31 -11.42
CA ASP A 555 -11.94 -24.28 -12.78
C ASP A 555 -10.98 -23.65 -13.82
N GLY A 556 -9.80 -23.20 -13.38
CA GLY A 556 -8.69 -22.85 -14.27
C GLY A 556 -8.58 -21.37 -14.66
N LEU A 557 -9.20 -20.45 -13.93
CA LEU A 557 -8.89 -19.01 -14.06
C LEU A 557 -7.42 -18.80 -13.80
N THR A 558 -6.69 -18.18 -14.73
CA THR A 558 -5.25 -17.98 -14.60
C THR A 558 -4.93 -16.71 -13.82
N LEU A 559 -3.71 -16.61 -13.29
CA LEU A 559 -3.20 -15.42 -12.63
C LEU A 559 -3.29 -14.18 -13.53
N PHE A 560 -2.93 -14.31 -14.81
CA PHE A 560 -3.02 -13.21 -15.77
C PHE A 560 -4.47 -12.83 -16.07
N ASP A 561 -5.36 -13.81 -16.27
CA ASP A 561 -6.78 -13.52 -16.53
C ASP A 561 -7.43 -12.82 -15.33
N PHE A 562 -7.16 -13.29 -14.11
CA PHE A 562 -7.68 -12.67 -12.89
C PHE A 562 -7.19 -11.22 -12.75
N GLY A 563 -5.88 -11.00 -12.85
CA GLY A 563 -5.28 -9.66 -12.76
C GLY A 563 -5.77 -8.70 -13.84
N MET A 564 -5.69 -9.13 -15.09
CA MET A 564 -6.06 -8.28 -16.23
C MET A 564 -7.55 -8.01 -16.28
N TRP A 565 -8.41 -8.99 -15.99
CA TRP A 565 -9.84 -8.75 -16.05
C TRP A 565 -10.30 -7.82 -14.94
N GLY A 566 -9.72 -7.88 -13.74
CA GLY A 566 -10.03 -6.91 -12.68
C GLY A 566 -9.69 -5.51 -13.15
N TYR A 567 -8.43 -5.29 -13.53
CA TYR A 567 -7.98 -4.00 -14.03
C TYR A 567 -8.86 -3.47 -15.19
N LEU A 568 -9.15 -4.30 -16.20
CA LEU A 568 -9.98 -3.90 -17.35
C LEU A 568 -11.46 -3.67 -16.99
N THR A 569 -11.95 -4.28 -15.91
CA THR A 569 -13.31 -4.04 -15.39
C THR A 569 -13.38 -2.63 -14.81
N HIS A 570 -12.45 -2.32 -13.90
CA HIS A 570 -12.32 -1.01 -13.28
C HIS A 570 -12.10 0.11 -14.29
N VAL A 571 -11.06 0.04 -15.13
CA VAL A 571 -10.78 1.11 -16.11
C VAL A 571 -11.90 1.29 -17.15
N GLY A 572 -12.83 0.34 -17.25
CA GLY A 572 -13.99 0.40 -18.13
C GLY A 572 -15.28 0.91 -17.53
N GLY A 573 -15.27 1.22 -16.23
CA GLY A 573 -16.47 1.57 -15.47
C GLY A 573 -17.47 0.43 -15.38
N LEU A 574 -16.98 -0.82 -15.41
CA LEU A 574 -17.80 -2.03 -15.43
C LEU A 574 -17.87 -2.76 -14.09
N ASP A 575 -17.50 -2.07 -13.01
CA ASP A 575 -17.49 -2.63 -11.67
C ASP A 575 -18.89 -3.11 -11.27
N VAL A 576 -18.93 -4.19 -10.50
CA VAL A 576 -20.18 -4.88 -10.16
C VAL A 576 -20.42 -4.83 -8.66
N PRO A 577 -21.68 -4.66 -8.22
CA PRO A 577 -22.02 -4.80 -6.83
C PRO A 577 -21.49 -6.12 -6.23
N PRO A 578 -21.04 -6.14 -4.96
CA PRO A 578 -20.42 -7.32 -4.33
C PRO A 578 -21.26 -8.61 -4.48
N GLU A 579 -22.59 -8.48 -4.41
CA GLU A 579 -23.51 -9.61 -4.52
C GLU A 579 -23.57 -10.22 -5.92
N LEU A 580 -23.16 -9.50 -6.96
CA LEU A 580 -23.17 -9.92 -8.37
C LEU A 580 -21.83 -10.46 -8.85
N LEU A 581 -20.77 -10.34 -8.06
CA LEU A 581 -19.46 -10.93 -8.38
C LEU A 581 -19.58 -12.46 -8.55
N ASP A 582 -19.02 -13.02 -9.63
CA ASP A 582 -19.17 -14.44 -9.94
C ASP A 582 -18.36 -15.36 -9.01
N ASP A 583 -18.79 -16.63 -8.95
CA ASP A 583 -18.22 -17.64 -8.05
C ASP A 583 -16.72 -17.89 -8.32
N GLN A 584 -16.28 -17.80 -9.58
CA GLN A 584 -14.89 -18.05 -9.95
C GLN A 584 -13.97 -16.91 -9.44
N LYS A 585 -14.39 -15.65 -9.58
CA LYS A 585 -13.65 -14.50 -9.02
C LYS A 585 -13.64 -14.52 -7.49
N LYS A 586 -14.75 -14.88 -6.86
CA LYS A 586 -14.84 -15.04 -5.39
C LYS A 586 -13.87 -16.10 -4.88
N GLU A 587 -13.80 -17.26 -5.55
CA GLU A 587 -12.85 -18.32 -5.22
C GLU A 587 -11.39 -17.84 -5.37
N ALA A 588 -11.08 -17.11 -6.44
CA ALA A 588 -9.74 -16.55 -6.65
C ALA A 588 -9.34 -15.61 -5.50
N ILE A 589 -10.21 -14.67 -5.11
CA ILE A 589 -9.97 -13.75 -3.99
C ILE A 589 -9.77 -14.54 -2.68
N GLU A 590 -10.59 -15.56 -2.41
CA GLU A 590 -10.42 -16.41 -1.24
C GLU A 590 -9.05 -17.13 -1.25
N ASN A 591 -8.64 -17.67 -2.40
CA ASN A 591 -7.35 -18.33 -2.58
C ASN A 591 -6.16 -17.38 -2.42
N PHE A 592 -6.32 -16.11 -2.78
CA PHE A 592 -5.35 -15.08 -2.45
C PHE A 592 -5.34 -14.79 -0.95
N ASN A 593 -6.49 -14.48 -0.33
CA ASN A 593 -6.58 -14.14 1.09
C ASN A 593 -6.05 -15.23 2.02
N ASN A 594 -6.27 -16.51 1.68
CA ASN A 594 -5.74 -17.63 2.46
C ASN A 594 -4.28 -17.99 2.14
N GLY A 595 -3.66 -17.31 1.17
CA GLY A 595 -2.26 -17.47 0.76
C GLY A 595 -1.99 -18.64 -0.20
N SER A 596 -2.99 -19.41 -0.61
CA SER A 596 -2.79 -20.58 -1.48
C SER A 596 -2.33 -20.20 -2.89
N ALA A 597 -2.87 -19.12 -3.48
CA ALA A 597 -2.44 -18.62 -4.79
C ALA A 597 -0.98 -18.12 -4.74
N VAL A 598 -0.62 -17.38 -3.68
CA VAL A 598 0.75 -16.89 -3.45
C VAL A 598 1.72 -18.05 -3.28
N ARG A 599 1.34 -19.08 -2.51
CA ARG A 599 2.13 -20.29 -2.35
C ARG A 599 2.35 -20.99 -3.69
N ALA A 600 1.31 -21.16 -4.49
CA ALA A 600 1.43 -21.80 -5.80
C ALA A 600 2.39 -21.04 -6.74
N LEU A 601 2.35 -19.70 -6.71
CA LEU A 601 3.28 -18.87 -7.47
C LEU A 601 4.71 -18.99 -6.96
N LEU A 602 4.92 -18.92 -5.63
CA LEU A 602 6.25 -19.06 -5.05
C LEU A 602 6.81 -20.47 -5.22
N ASP A 603 6.00 -21.52 -5.14
CA ASP A 603 6.41 -22.90 -5.44
C ASP A 603 6.85 -23.04 -6.90
N LEU A 604 6.18 -22.35 -7.83
CA LEU A 604 6.58 -22.31 -9.25
C LEU A 604 7.92 -21.57 -9.44
N LEU A 605 8.05 -20.40 -8.84
CA LEU A 605 9.25 -19.56 -8.94
C LEU A 605 10.44 -20.19 -8.21
N LEU A 606 10.21 -20.93 -7.14
CA LEU A 606 11.24 -21.57 -6.32
C LEU A 606 11.38 -23.08 -6.61
N ASP A 607 10.80 -23.59 -7.70
CA ASP A 607 10.92 -25.00 -8.05
C ASP A 607 12.40 -25.38 -8.27
N ALA A 608 12.85 -26.42 -7.57
CA ALA A 608 14.24 -26.85 -7.52
C ALA A 608 14.80 -27.42 -8.84
N GLU A 609 13.95 -27.66 -9.85
CA GLU A 609 14.36 -28.15 -11.17
C GLU A 609 14.03 -27.17 -12.31
N LYS A 610 12.93 -26.42 -12.18
CA LYS A 610 12.30 -25.66 -13.27
C LYS A 610 11.99 -24.20 -12.93
N GLY A 611 12.24 -23.77 -11.70
CA GLY A 611 12.07 -22.39 -11.23
C GLY A 611 13.37 -21.60 -11.30
N LEU A 612 13.51 -20.55 -10.49
CA LEU A 612 14.70 -19.70 -10.42
C LEU A 612 15.79 -20.26 -9.48
N LEU A 613 15.43 -21.16 -8.55
CA LEU A 613 16.41 -21.73 -7.60
C LEU A 613 17.64 -22.38 -8.25
N PRO A 614 17.54 -23.14 -9.36
CA PRO A 614 18.72 -23.69 -10.03
C PRO A 614 19.72 -22.61 -10.50
N LEU A 615 19.21 -21.47 -10.96
CA LEU A 615 20.03 -20.33 -11.39
C LEU A 615 20.72 -19.69 -10.17
N VAL A 616 19.95 -19.43 -9.11
CA VAL A 616 20.45 -18.85 -7.86
C VAL A 616 21.48 -19.76 -7.20
N ASP A 617 21.20 -21.06 -7.06
CA ASP A 617 22.11 -22.04 -6.48
C ASP A 617 23.40 -22.16 -7.30
N SER A 618 23.29 -22.19 -8.62
CA SER A 618 24.48 -22.20 -9.49
C SER A 618 25.30 -20.93 -9.32
N LEU A 619 24.68 -19.75 -9.29
CA LEU A 619 25.39 -18.48 -9.09
C LEU A 619 26.06 -18.38 -7.71
N LEU A 620 25.42 -18.89 -6.67
CA LEU A 620 25.94 -18.86 -5.31
C LEU A 620 27.10 -19.84 -5.12
N THR A 621 27.05 -21.03 -5.72
CA THR A 621 27.96 -22.14 -5.39
C THR A 621 29.05 -22.42 -6.41
N THR A 622 28.93 -21.92 -7.64
CA THR A 622 29.93 -22.17 -8.69
C THR A 622 30.92 -21.01 -8.81
N PRO A 623 32.25 -21.28 -8.86
CA PRO A 623 33.25 -20.23 -9.06
C PRO A 623 33.05 -19.50 -10.39
N ILE A 624 33.05 -18.17 -10.34
CA ILE A 624 32.86 -17.26 -11.48
C ILE A 624 34.18 -16.54 -11.77
N ASP A 625 34.65 -16.57 -13.03
CA ASP A 625 35.76 -15.71 -13.48
C ASP A 625 35.19 -14.42 -14.07
N LEU A 626 35.08 -13.38 -13.26
CA LEU A 626 34.64 -12.07 -13.71
C LEU A 626 35.75 -11.29 -14.42
N THR A 627 36.96 -11.81 -14.50
CA THR A 627 38.13 -11.06 -14.94
C THR A 627 38.53 -11.31 -16.39
N GLU A 628 37.83 -12.20 -17.08
CA GLU A 628 38.02 -12.47 -18.49
C GLU A 628 37.80 -11.20 -19.31
N GLY A 629 38.76 -10.85 -20.18
CA GLY A 629 38.70 -9.61 -20.97
C GLY A 629 38.84 -8.30 -20.19
N VAL A 630 38.88 -8.32 -18.85
CA VAL A 630 38.98 -7.11 -18.00
C VAL A 630 40.44 -6.61 -17.92
N PRO A 631 40.74 -5.34 -18.24
CA PRO A 631 42.05 -4.72 -18.09
C PRO A 631 42.64 -4.77 -16.65
N ALA A 632 43.96 -4.96 -16.52
CA ALA A 632 44.63 -5.12 -15.23
C ALA A 632 44.51 -3.90 -14.29
N ASN A 633 44.41 -2.68 -14.82
CA ASN A 633 44.17 -1.47 -14.04
C ASN A 633 42.77 -1.47 -13.38
N ILE A 634 41.79 -2.11 -14.01
CA ILE A 634 40.42 -2.23 -13.51
C ILE A 634 40.35 -3.29 -12.41
N LYS A 635 40.98 -4.45 -12.61
CA LYS A 635 41.13 -5.48 -11.57
C LYS A 635 41.75 -4.91 -10.28
N ASN A 636 42.80 -4.09 -10.42
CA ASN A 636 43.47 -3.44 -9.29
C ASN A 636 42.64 -2.34 -8.62
N THR A 637 41.72 -1.68 -9.36
CA THR A 637 40.87 -0.62 -8.81
C THR A 637 39.66 -1.21 -8.09
N LEU A 638 39.04 -2.25 -8.66
CA LEU A 638 38.01 -3.05 -7.99
C LEU A 638 38.53 -3.68 -6.69
N GLY A 639 39.72 -4.27 -6.69
CA GLY A 639 40.33 -4.79 -5.46
C GLY A 639 40.54 -3.72 -4.39
N LYS A 640 40.88 -2.47 -4.77
CA LYS A 640 40.95 -1.34 -3.83
C LYS A 640 39.58 -0.90 -3.32
N LEU A 641 38.59 -0.85 -4.21
CA LEU A 641 37.21 -0.45 -3.87
C LEU A 641 36.59 -1.45 -2.89
N LEU A 642 36.76 -2.74 -3.16
CA LEU A 642 36.35 -3.85 -2.28
C LEU A 642 37.10 -3.83 -0.94
N SER A 643 38.39 -3.46 -0.92
CA SER A 643 39.16 -3.31 0.31
C SER A 643 38.70 -2.15 1.22
N LEU A 644 38.07 -1.12 0.66
CA LEU A 644 37.52 0.02 1.40
C LEU A 644 36.22 -0.31 2.13
N ILE A 645 35.50 -1.33 1.65
CA ILE A 645 34.17 -1.74 2.14
C ILE A 645 34.21 -3.10 2.87
N GLY A 646 35.39 -3.51 3.35
CA GLY A 646 35.54 -4.70 4.20
C GLY A 646 35.74 -6.04 3.49
N GLY A 647 35.77 -6.08 2.15
CA GLY A 647 35.81 -7.32 1.37
C GLY A 647 37.17 -8.05 1.27
N GLY A 648 38.27 -7.54 1.82
CA GLY A 648 39.59 -8.17 1.70
C GLY A 648 40.13 -8.27 0.25
N ASP A 649 41.21 -9.04 0.04
CA ASP A 649 41.79 -9.33 -1.29
C ASP A 649 40.90 -10.34 -2.06
N LEU A 650 39.77 -9.87 -2.58
CA LEU A 650 38.85 -10.69 -3.39
C LEU A 650 39.49 -11.12 -4.71
N ASP A 651 39.58 -12.44 -4.94
CA ASP A 651 40.03 -13.00 -6.21
C ASP A 651 38.86 -13.09 -7.20
N LEU A 652 38.65 -11.99 -7.92
CA LEU A 652 37.61 -11.88 -8.96
C LEU A 652 37.70 -12.96 -10.05
N SER A 653 38.83 -13.68 -10.17
CA SER A 653 38.99 -14.73 -11.17
C SER A 653 38.40 -16.07 -10.74
N HIS A 654 38.11 -16.26 -9.44
CA HIS A 654 37.54 -17.47 -8.85
C HIS A 654 36.51 -17.10 -7.76
N LEU A 655 35.57 -16.22 -8.08
CA LEU A 655 34.60 -15.68 -7.14
C LEU A 655 33.48 -16.69 -6.84
N THR A 656 33.23 -17.00 -5.57
CA THR A 656 32.07 -17.77 -5.11
C THR A 656 31.14 -16.85 -4.34
N LEU A 657 30.00 -16.47 -4.94
CA LEU A 657 29.11 -15.44 -4.37
C LEU A 657 28.61 -15.80 -2.96
N ALA A 658 28.44 -17.10 -2.66
CA ALA A 658 28.03 -17.57 -1.33
C ALA A 658 28.98 -17.12 -0.20
N THR A 659 30.29 -17.17 -0.43
CA THR A 659 31.31 -16.94 0.62
C THR A 659 32.06 -15.64 0.48
N ASP A 660 32.14 -15.10 -0.74
CA ASP A 660 33.05 -14.00 -1.07
C ASP A 660 32.34 -12.64 -1.06
N LEU A 661 31.01 -12.61 -1.13
CA LEU A 661 30.22 -11.36 -1.16
C LEU A 661 29.42 -11.05 0.11
N SER A 662 29.33 -11.97 1.08
CA SER A 662 28.56 -11.79 2.33
C SER A 662 28.97 -10.50 3.04
N GLY A 663 30.27 -10.31 3.30
CA GLY A 663 30.78 -9.10 3.98
C GLY A 663 30.66 -7.79 3.18
N VAL A 664 30.44 -7.85 1.85
CA VAL A 664 30.15 -6.66 1.03
C VAL A 664 28.68 -6.27 1.14
N LEU A 665 27.78 -7.25 1.16
CA LEU A 665 26.35 -7.02 1.28
C LEU A 665 25.96 -6.54 2.69
N ASP A 666 26.65 -7.01 3.75
CA ASP A 666 26.50 -6.49 5.13
C ASP A 666 26.80 -4.98 5.24
N PHE A 667 27.62 -4.45 4.34
CA PHE A 667 27.93 -3.02 4.26
C PHE A 667 26.90 -2.23 3.46
N VAL A 668 26.31 -2.84 2.43
CA VAL A 668 25.39 -2.17 1.48
C VAL A 668 23.94 -2.19 1.98
N LEU A 669 23.48 -3.29 2.56
CA LEU A 669 22.08 -3.45 2.99
C LEU A 669 21.64 -2.38 4.00
N PRO A 670 22.45 -2.02 5.03
CA PRO A 670 22.08 -0.93 5.94
C PRO A 670 21.97 0.44 5.26
N MET A 671 22.73 0.70 4.19
CA MET A 671 22.61 1.95 3.42
C MET A 671 21.32 2.01 2.59
N LEU A 672 20.76 0.85 2.25
CA LEU A 672 19.46 0.73 1.59
C LEU A 672 18.31 0.67 2.61
N GLY A 673 18.59 0.86 3.90
CA GLY A 673 17.60 0.76 4.97
C GLY A 673 17.19 -0.68 5.31
N LEU A 674 17.94 -1.68 4.84
CA LEU A 674 17.70 -3.10 5.07
C LEU A 674 18.66 -3.62 6.15
N GLU A 675 18.17 -3.88 7.35
CA GLU A 675 18.98 -4.49 8.43
C GLU A 675 18.84 -6.01 8.42
N ILE A 676 19.56 -6.64 7.50
CA ILE A 676 19.56 -8.09 7.30
C ILE A 676 20.94 -8.63 7.68
N ASP A 677 21.01 -9.54 8.65
CA ASP A 677 22.24 -10.28 8.98
C ASP A 677 22.40 -11.45 8.01
N LEU A 678 23.37 -11.37 7.11
CA LEU A 678 23.63 -12.38 6.07
C LEU A 678 24.49 -13.55 6.58
N GLY A 679 25.02 -13.46 7.80
CA GLY A 679 26.00 -14.40 8.32
C GLY A 679 27.26 -14.54 7.44
N ASP A 680 28.06 -15.57 7.71
CA ASP A 680 29.31 -15.81 6.97
C ASP A 680 29.07 -16.37 5.54
N ASN A 681 27.84 -16.80 5.23
CA ASN A 681 27.51 -17.52 4.00
C ASN A 681 26.13 -17.12 3.44
N LEU A 682 26.13 -16.43 2.31
CA LEU A 682 24.92 -15.93 1.62
C LEU A 682 23.97 -17.06 1.19
N LYS A 683 24.47 -18.28 0.93
CA LYS A 683 23.61 -19.42 0.62
C LYS A 683 22.85 -19.90 1.85
N GLU A 684 23.54 -20.01 3.00
CA GLU A 684 22.88 -20.37 4.26
C GLU A 684 21.89 -19.29 4.67
N PHE A 685 22.20 -18.01 4.41
CA PHE A 685 21.25 -16.92 4.57
C PHE A 685 20.01 -17.06 3.66
N VAL A 686 20.17 -17.34 2.37
CA VAL A 686 19.03 -17.53 1.45
C VAL A 686 18.19 -18.73 1.90
N ASP A 687 18.83 -19.86 2.21
CA ASP A 687 18.14 -21.07 2.67
C ASP A 687 17.41 -20.81 4.01
N HIS A 688 18.06 -20.12 4.95
CA HIS A 688 17.48 -19.74 6.23
C HIS A 688 16.34 -18.75 6.06
N THR A 689 16.50 -17.73 5.21
CA THR A 689 15.49 -16.69 4.95
C THR A 689 14.26 -17.30 4.31
N LEU A 690 14.44 -18.15 3.30
CA LEU A 690 13.33 -18.88 2.68
C LEU A 690 12.62 -19.78 3.70
N ALA A 691 13.34 -20.43 4.61
CA ALA A 691 12.73 -21.30 5.63
C ALA A 691 12.05 -20.53 6.79
N SER A 692 12.62 -19.39 7.21
CA SER A 692 12.17 -18.61 8.37
C SER A 692 11.12 -17.54 8.03
N TYR A 693 11.12 -17.01 6.80
CA TYR A 693 10.19 -15.95 6.40
C TYR A 693 9.00 -16.45 5.58
N LEU A 694 9.11 -17.57 4.84
CA LEU A 694 7.98 -18.13 4.08
C LEU A 694 7.03 -18.93 4.98
N THR A 695 6.42 -18.24 5.94
CA THR A 695 5.43 -18.79 6.87
C THR A 695 4.00 -18.66 6.31
N ASP A 696 3.04 -19.40 6.87
CA ASP A 696 1.61 -19.24 6.53
C ASP A 696 1.13 -17.78 6.67
N SER A 697 1.65 -17.05 7.66
CA SER A 697 1.37 -15.62 7.87
C SER A 697 1.89 -14.74 6.73
N PHE A 698 3.07 -15.04 6.19
CA PHE A 698 3.63 -14.32 5.05
C PHE A 698 2.79 -14.55 3.78
N TYR A 699 2.45 -15.80 3.49
CA TYR A 699 1.64 -16.15 2.31
C TYR A 699 0.24 -15.51 2.37
N SER A 700 -0.44 -15.64 3.50
CA SER A 700 -1.79 -15.06 3.68
C SER A 700 -1.75 -13.53 3.78
N GLY A 701 -0.72 -12.92 4.35
CA GLY A 701 -0.57 -11.47 4.37
C GLY A 701 -0.36 -10.87 2.98
N LEU A 702 0.61 -11.39 2.20
CA LEU A 702 0.83 -10.95 0.82
C LEU A 702 -0.38 -11.26 -0.06
N GLY A 703 -0.98 -12.43 0.16
CA GLY A 703 -2.17 -12.87 -0.56
C GLY A 703 -3.38 -12.01 -0.25
N SER A 704 -3.59 -11.59 1.00
CA SER A 704 -4.66 -10.68 1.39
C SER A 704 -4.49 -9.30 0.76
N ILE A 705 -3.27 -8.78 0.64
CA ILE A 705 -3.03 -7.51 -0.05
C ILE A 705 -3.40 -7.65 -1.53
N ALA A 706 -2.90 -8.69 -2.20
CA ALA A 706 -3.21 -8.92 -3.61
C ALA A 706 -4.71 -9.17 -3.84
N GLY A 707 -5.36 -9.95 -2.97
CA GLY A 707 -6.79 -10.22 -3.00
C GLY A 707 -7.63 -8.97 -2.81
N GLU A 708 -7.22 -8.08 -1.90
CA GLU A 708 -7.89 -6.78 -1.67
C GLU A 708 -7.75 -5.87 -2.89
N ILE A 709 -6.56 -5.71 -3.45
CA ILE A 709 -6.34 -4.91 -4.68
C ILE A 709 -7.26 -5.40 -5.79
N MET A 710 -7.32 -6.72 -5.97
CA MET A 710 -8.16 -7.31 -7.02
C MET A 710 -9.65 -7.18 -6.72
N TYR A 711 -10.07 -7.29 -5.46
CA TYR A 711 -11.46 -7.07 -5.06
C TYR A 711 -11.89 -5.63 -5.39
N GLN A 712 -11.07 -4.65 -5.07
CA GLN A 712 -11.35 -3.23 -5.32
C GLN A 712 -11.39 -2.87 -6.81
N PHE A 713 -10.72 -3.62 -7.69
CA PHE A 713 -10.86 -3.46 -9.14
C PHE A 713 -12.09 -4.15 -9.75
N TYR A 714 -12.83 -4.94 -8.98
CA TYR A 714 -14.04 -5.61 -9.47
C TYR A 714 -15.31 -5.03 -8.86
N VAL A 715 -15.19 -4.46 -7.67
CA VAL A 715 -16.30 -4.11 -6.81
C VAL A 715 -16.18 -2.64 -6.46
N ASP A 716 -17.20 -1.88 -6.85
CA ASP A 716 -17.44 -0.54 -6.35
C ASP A 716 -18.62 -0.59 -5.36
N ASP A 717 -18.37 -0.13 -4.13
CA ASP A 717 -19.35 -0.05 -3.05
C ASP A 717 -20.06 1.32 -3.00
N ASP A 718 -19.55 2.35 -3.69
CA ASP A 718 -19.91 3.76 -3.47
C ASP A 718 -20.53 4.47 -4.69
N GLY A 719 -20.62 3.85 -5.86
CA GLY A 719 -21.11 4.50 -7.08
C GLY A 719 -21.48 3.57 -8.24
N TYR A 720 -21.59 4.15 -9.43
CA TYR A 720 -21.69 3.44 -10.69
C TYR A 720 -20.91 4.22 -11.73
N ASP A 721 -19.91 3.57 -12.30
CA ASP A 721 -18.74 4.24 -12.88
C ASP A 721 -18.90 4.55 -14.37
N GLY A 722 -19.94 3.95 -14.95
CA GLY A 722 -20.45 4.25 -16.28
C GLY A 722 -20.32 3.06 -17.21
N ASP A 723 -21.43 2.67 -17.83
CA ASP A 723 -21.50 1.53 -18.75
C ASP A 723 -21.73 1.98 -20.18
N PHE A 724 -20.89 1.50 -21.09
CA PHE A 724 -21.02 1.72 -22.53
C PHE A 724 -22.33 1.15 -23.11
N THR A 725 -23.00 0.22 -22.42
CA THR A 725 -24.31 -0.30 -22.82
C THR A 725 -25.49 0.55 -22.30
N ALA A 726 -25.29 1.36 -21.25
CA ALA A 726 -26.30 2.24 -20.68
C ALA A 726 -26.15 3.68 -21.23
N ARG A 727 -27.15 4.15 -21.99
CA ARG A 727 -27.08 5.49 -22.61
C ARG A 727 -27.19 6.66 -21.63
N PHE A 728 -27.67 6.48 -20.40
CA PHE A 728 -27.70 7.53 -19.39
C PHE A 728 -27.69 6.85 -18.02
N VAL A 729 -26.74 7.24 -17.17
CA VAL A 729 -26.68 6.80 -15.78
C VAL A 729 -26.97 8.01 -14.91
N ARG A 730 -27.96 7.88 -14.01
CA ARG A 730 -28.14 8.82 -12.90
C ARG A 730 -27.28 8.32 -11.75
N ILE A 731 -26.43 9.18 -11.21
CA ILE A 731 -25.64 8.84 -10.02
C ILE A 731 -26.63 8.83 -8.86
N ASP A 732 -26.95 7.63 -8.36
CA ASP A 732 -27.95 7.38 -7.33
C ASP A 732 -27.21 7.15 -6.02
N THR A 733 -27.19 8.16 -5.14
CA THR A 733 -26.82 7.96 -3.73
C THR A 733 -28.12 7.77 -2.93
N GLU A 734 -28.18 6.72 -2.11
CA GLU A 734 -29.43 6.13 -1.60
C GLU A 734 -30.42 7.14 -0.97
N GLY A 735 -31.68 7.11 -1.48
CA GLY A 735 -32.85 7.12 -0.59
C GLY A 735 -33.99 8.11 -0.86
N ALA A 736 -33.77 9.21 -1.58
CA ALA A 736 -34.85 10.08 -2.05
C ALA A 736 -34.34 10.98 -3.18
N VAL A 737 -34.64 10.63 -4.44
CA VAL A 737 -34.43 11.47 -5.65
C VAL A 737 -33.10 12.21 -5.62
N ALA A 738 -32.01 11.69 -6.21
CA ALA A 738 -30.73 12.41 -6.32
C ALA A 738 -30.97 13.87 -6.75
N THR A 739 -30.95 14.72 -5.74
CA THR A 739 -31.33 16.12 -5.64
C THR A 739 -30.29 16.53 -4.62
N TYR A 740 -29.16 17.11 -5.04
CA TYR A 740 -28.40 17.91 -4.11
C TYR A 740 -29.42 18.86 -3.51
N GLN A 741 -29.78 18.78 -2.23
CA GLN A 741 -30.61 19.78 -1.59
C GLN A 741 -29.62 20.69 -0.87
N SER A 742 -29.73 22.02 -1.02
CA SER A 742 -28.84 22.94 -0.28
C SER A 742 -28.79 22.56 1.21
N GLY A 743 -27.71 21.91 1.64
CA GLY A 743 -27.61 21.22 2.92
C GLY A 743 -26.39 20.29 2.96
N LYS A 744 -25.79 20.14 4.15
CA LYS A 744 -24.64 19.26 4.36
C LYS A 744 -25.05 17.80 4.19
N VAL A 745 -24.24 17.00 3.50
CA VAL A 745 -24.37 15.55 3.50
C VAL A 745 -24.05 15.06 4.91
N GLU A 746 -24.79 14.06 5.39
CA GLU A 746 -24.50 13.43 6.67
C GLU A 746 -23.14 12.73 6.56
N ASN A 747 -22.09 13.34 7.12
CA ASN A 747 -20.75 12.77 7.23
C ASN A 747 -20.53 12.38 8.70
N PRO A 748 -21.01 11.20 9.12
CA PRO A 748 -20.92 10.77 10.51
C PRO A 748 -19.46 10.75 10.96
N ALA A 749 -19.23 11.11 12.21
CA ALA A 749 -17.89 11.02 12.76
C ALA A 749 -17.48 9.54 12.88
N THR A 750 -16.34 9.16 12.32
CA THR A 750 -15.77 7.81 12.42
C THR A 750 -14.29 7.88 12.78
N VAL A 751 -13.68 6.72 13.09
CA VAL A 751 -12.24 6.61 13.33
C VAL A 751 -11.48 6.77 12.01
N GLU A 752 -12.02 6.20 10.94
CA GLU A 752 -11.46 6.18 9.59
C GLU A 752 -11.33 7.58 9.00
N ASN A 753 -12.36 8.43 9.17
CA ASN A 753 -12.31 9.83 8.74
C ASN A 753 -11.62 10.77 9.75
N GLY A 754 -11.02 10.21 10.80
CA GLY A 754 -10.24 10.92 11.81
C GLY A 754 -11.04 11.85 12.72
N LYS A 755 -12.38 11.85 12.66
CA LYS A 755 -13.21 12.68 13.54
C LYS A 755 -13.34 12.08 14.94
N LEU A 756 -13.36 10.77 15.07
CA LEU A 756 -13.38 10.07 16.36
C LEU A 756 -11.97 9.68 16.82
N PRO A 757 -11.75 9.53 18.14
CA PRO A 757 -10.50 9.03 18.69
C PRO A 757 -10.07 7.66 18.13
N SER A 758 -8.84 7.59 17.63
CA SER A 758 -8.12 6.38 17.20
C SER A 758 -6.94 6.10 18.16
N MET A 759 -6.47 4.86 18.16
CA MET A 759 -5.25 4.40 18.82
C MET A 759 -5.22 4.77 20.32
N LEU A 760 -6.36 4.53 21.00
CA LEU A 760 -6.51 4.84 22.42
C LEU A 760 -5.62 3.95 23.29
N THR A 761 -4.76 4.57 24.10
CA THR A 761 -4.00 3.87 25.14
C THR A 761 -4.35 4.41 26.52
N VAL A 762 -4.31 3.50 27.50
CA VAL A 762 -4.54 3.80 28.92
C VAL A 762 -3.41 3.21 29.73
N VAL A 763 -2.69 4.05 30.48
CA VAL A 763 -1.58 3.62 31.34
C VAL A 763 -1.76 4.16 32.76
N PHE A 764 -0.98 3.62 33.69
CA PHE A 764 -0.92 4.15 35.05
C PHE A 764 -0.21 5.51 35.06
N GLY A 765 -0.65 6.41 35.96
CA GLY A 765 0.15 7.57 36.36
C GLY A 765 1.19 7.19 37.42
N GLU A 766 1.82 8.19 38.06
CA GLU A 766 2.83 7.99 39.10
C GLU A 766 2.31 7.10 40.26
N ASP A 767 1.05 7.28 40.66
CA ASP A 767 0.36 6.42 41.63
C ASP A 767 -0.81 5.66 40.96
N PRO A 768 -0.65 4.36 40.62
CA PRO A 768 -1.72 3.53 40.05
C PRO A 768 -3.03 3.49 40.84
N ALA A 769 -3.00 3.80 42.15
CA ALA A 769 -4.17 3.81 43.02
C ALA A 769 -5.00 5.09 42.90
N THR A 770 -4.43 6.18 42.37
CA THR A 770 -5.11 7.49 42.32
C THR A 770 -4.99 8.19 40.97
N GLU A 771 -4.22 7.66 40.02
CA GLU A 771 -3.89 8.31 38.76
C GLU A 771 -3.98 7.38 37.53
N LYS A 772 -4.37 7.96 36.39
CA LYS A 772 -4.46 7.30 35.08
C LYS A 772 -4.13 8.29 33.97
N ASN A 773 -3.40 7.84 32.96
CA ASN A 773 -2.98 8.63 31.81
C ASN A 773 -3.52 8.03 30.51
N PHE A 774 -3.89 8.89 29.57
CA PHE A 774 -4.54 8.55 28.32
C PHE A 774 -3.82 9.19 27.14
N THR A 775 -3.77 8.49 26.02
CA THR A 775 -3.38 9.03 24.71
C THR A 775 -4.36 8.57 23.65
N TRP A 776 -4.68 9.43 22.68
CA TRP A 776 -5.38 9.04 21.45
C TRP A 776 -5.02 9.99 20.31
N PHE A 777 -5.48 9.66 19.11
CA PHE A 777 -5.14 10.36 17.89
C PHE A 777 -6.37 10.69 17.05
N THR A 778 -6.31 11.77 16.28
CA THR A 778 -7.38 12.22 15.39
C THR A 778 -6.83 12.96 14.16
N ASP A 779 -7.71 13.39 13.25
CA ASP A 779 -7.39 14.32 12.19
C ASP A 779 -6.82 15.66 12.75
N PRO A 780 -5.80 16.27 12.13
CA PRO A 780 -5.21 17.55 12.52
C PRO A 780 -6.19 18.70 12.83
N ARG A 781 -7.42 18.65 12.33
CA ARG A 781 -8.46 19.66 12.52
C ARG A 781 -9.26 19.46 13.81
N VAL A 782 -9.21 18.29 14.44
CA VAL A 782 -9.84 18.02 15.74
C VAL A 782 -8.86 18.45 16.85
N LYS A 783 -9.08 19.64 17.41
CA LYS A 783 -8.16 20.23 18.41
C LYS A 783 -8.56 19.99 19.87
N GLY A 784 -9.80 19.60 20.13
CA GLY A 784 -10.28 19.35 21.48
C GLY A 784 -9.67 18.06 22.04
N SER A 785 -9.26 18.11 23.31
CA SER A 785 -8.60 17.01 24.01
C SER A 785 -9.27 16.82 25.37
N ASP A 786 -10.43 16.17 25.38
CA ASP A 786 -11.32 16.09 26.54
C ASP A 786 -11.57 14.63 26.95
N ILE A 787 -11.68 14.41 28.26
CA ILE A 787 -12.15 13.15 28.84
C ILE A 787 -13.35 13.43 29.74
N GLN A 788 -14.37 12.58 29.64
CA GLN A 788 -15.47 12.52 30.59
C GLN A 788 -15.41 11.21 31.37
N TYR A 789 -15.58 11.27 32.69
CA TYR A 789 -15.52 10.09 33.55
C TYR A 789 -16.46 10.17 34.75
N VAL A 790 -16.96 9.01 35.19
CA VAL A 790 -17.88 8.87 36.32
C VAL A 790 -17.62 7.55 37.06
N GLU A 791 -17.82 7.53 38.38
CA GLU A 791 -17.66 6.32 39.20
C GLU A 791 -18.76 5.30 38.90
N GLY A 792 -18.38 4.03 38.69
CA GLY A 792 -19.28 2.94 38.34
C GLY A 792 -18.97 2.32 36.98
N THR A 793 -19.77 1.33 36.58
CA THR A 793 -19.68 0.63 35.28
C THR A 793 -20.68 1.16 34.25
N GLU A 794 -21.62 2.03 34.66
CA GLU A 794 -22.55 2.70 33.76
C GLU A 794 -22.16 4.17 33.60
N PHE A 795 -22.17 4.66 32.36
CA PHE A 795 -21.83 6.05 32.07
C PHE A 795 -23.04 6.97 32.20
N ASP A 796 -23.11 7.70 33.31
CA ASP A 796 -24.08 8.77 33.55
C ASP A 796 -23.51 10.13 33.15
N GLU A 797 -23.81 10.56 31.93
CA GLU A 797 -23.37 11.85 31.37
C GLU A 797 -23.73 13.05 32.25
N ARG A 798 -24.81 12.99 33.04
CA ARG A 798 -25.23 14.12 33.91
C ARG A 798 -24.34 14.32 35.12
N ASN A 799 -23.69 13.24 35.57
CA ASN A 799 -22.81 13.23 36.74
C ASN A 799 -21.33 13.06 36.35
N ALA A 800 -21.05 12.90 35.06
CA ALA A 800 -19.69 12.82 34.53
C ALA A 800 -18.91 14.11 34.83
N ARG A 801 -17.67 13.93 35.24
CA ARG A 801 -16.68 15.01 35.36
C ARG A 801 -15.97 15.13 34.03
N THR A 802 -15.60 16.36 33.66
CA THR A 802 -14.77 16.61 32.48
C THR A 802 -13.40 17.08 32.91
N ALA A 803 -12.36 16.56 32.26
CA ALA A 803 -11.02 17.13 32.28
C ALA A 803 -10.56 17.35 30.83
N SER A 804 -9.74 18.37 30.63
CA SER A 804 -9.12 18.65 29.33
C SER A 804 -7.61 18.42 29.43
N GLY A 805 -6.99 18.10 28.32
CA GLY A 805 -5.57 17.81 28.22
C GLY A 805 -4.89 18.56 27.09
N GLU A 806 -3.86 17.97 26.51
CA GLU A 806 -2.98 18.62 25.54
C GLU A 806 -3.24 18.10 24.12
N TYR A 807 -3.10 19.00 23.16
CA TYR A 807 -3.14 18.74 21.72
C TYR A 807 -1.78 19.11 21.13
N GLN A 808 -1.23 18.25 20.27
CA GLN A 808 -0.02 18.54 19.52
C GLN A 808 -0.07 17.86 18.15
N LEU A 809 0.32 18.59 17.10
CA LEU A 809 0.44 18.04 15.75
C LEU A 809 1.84 17.45 15.55
N TYR A 810 1.92 16.25 14.98
CA TYR A 810 3.16 15.54 14.70
C TYR A 810 3.22 15.10 13.24
N ALA A 811 4.45 15.07 12.69
CA ALA A 811 4.74 14.25 11.51
C ALA A 811 5.02 12.82 11.97
N THR A 812 4.55 11.84 11.23
CA THR A 812 4.86 10.42 11.42
C THR A 812 4.89 9.72 10.07
N SER A 813 5.35 8.48 10.02
CA SER A 813 5.41 7.73 8.77
C SER A 813 4.35 6.63 8.70
N THR A 814 3.81 6.41 7.51
CA THR A 814 2.88 5.33 7.17
C THR A 814 3.36 4.64 5.92
N ALA A 815 3.05 3.35 5.73
CA ALA A 815 3.40 2.69 4.49
C ALA A 815 2.57 3.21 3.31
N SER A 816 3.25 3.47 2.18
CA SER A 816 2.63 3.54 0.86
C SER A 816 2.46 2.13 0.30
N ILE A 817 3.42 1.23 0.46
CA ILE A 817 3.27 -0.20 0.17
C ILE A 817 3.98 -0.96 1.29
N ASP A 818 3.36 -2.00 1.86
CA ASP A 818 4.00 -2.90 2.83
C ASP A 818 3.81 -4.36 2.39
N LEU A 819 4.89 -5.00 1.95
CA LEU A 819 4.92 -6.41 1.53
C LEU A 819 5.48 -7.32 2.65
N GLY A 820 5.51 -6.85 3.89
CA GLY A 820 6.03 -7.55 5.07
C GLY A 820 7.55 -7.55 5.14
N ILE A 821 8.24 -8.04 4.11
CA ILE A 821 9.72 -8.01 4.03
C ILE A 821 10.28 -6.67 3.54
N PHE A 822 9.42 -5.84 2.94
CA PHE A 822 9.78 -4.57 2.35
C PHE A 822 8.59 -3.62 2.44
N ALA A 823 8.83 -2.40 2.88
CA ALA A 823 7.83 -1.35 2.86
C ALA A 823 8.42 -0.03 2.36
N THR A 824 7.67 0.66 1.49
CA THR A 824 7.92 2.08 1.20
C THR A 824 7.11 2.90 2.19
N LEU A 825 7.76 3.88 2.82
CA LEU A 825 7.13 4.74 3.81
C LEU A 825 6.96 6.15 3.24
N MET A 826 5.88 6.81 3.64
CA MET A 826 5.63 8.22 3.40
C MET A 826 5.29 8.92 4.70
N ASP A 827 5.61 10.21 4.76
CA ASP A 827 5.27 11.04 5.90
C ASP A 827 3.82 11.55 5.81
N VAL A 828 3.15 11.56 6.96
CA VAL A 828 1.79 12.05 7.17
C VAL A 828 1.71 12.88 8.44
N SER A 829 0.70 13.76 8.53
CA SER A 829 0.43 14.56 9.73
C SER A 829 -0.73 13.97 10.54
N ILE A 830 -0.62 14.00 11.87
CA ILE A 830 -1.63 13.47 12.78
C ILE A 830 -1.68 14.23 14.09
N ALA A 831 -2.89 14.43 14.64
CA ALA A 831 -3.07 15.06 15.95
C ALA A 831 -2.92 14.03 17.06
N ARG A 832 -2.05 14.33 18.03
CA ARG A 832 -1.93 13.57 19.29
C ARG A 832 -2.61 14.32 20.42
N HIS A 833 -3.36 13.58 21.23
CA HIS A 833 -4.04 14.07 22.41
C HIS A 833 -3.59 13.31 23.63
N THR A 834 -3.34 14.01 24.75
CA THR A 834 -3.01 13.38 26.03
C THR A 834 -3.81 13.97 27.17
N VAL A 835 -4.25 13.13 28.12
CA VAL A 835 -4.90 13.58 29.36
C VAL A 835 -4.35 12.77 30.54
N SER A 836 -4.15 13.44 31.68
CA SER A 836 -3.81 12.80 32.96
C SER A 836 -4.90 13.08 33.99
N LEU A 837 -5.47 12.03 34.57
CA LEU A 837 -6.43 12.10 35.66
C LEU A 837 -5.73 11.82 36.99
N SER A 838 -5.99 12.66 38.00
CA SER A 838 -5.47 12.50 39.36
C SER A 838 -6.56 12.63 40.41
N GLY A 839 -6.27 12.18 41.63
CA GLY A 839 -7.20 12.22 42.76
C GLY A 839 -8.38 11.25 42.64
N LEU A 840 -8.21 10.17 41.85
CA LEU A 840 -9.16 9.06 41.78
C LEU A 840 -9.16 8.29 43.11
N LYS A 841 -10.28 7.66 43.45
CA LYS A 841 -10.36 6.73 44.58
C LYS A 841 -9.72 5.40 44.21
N SER A 842 -8.88 4.87 45.09
CA SER A 842 -8.28 3.53 44.98
C SER A 842 -9.32 2.41 44.88
N GLY A 843 -8.98 1.35 44.14
CA GLY A 843 -9.79 0.13 43.97
C GLY A 843 -11.17 0.39 43.36
N THR A 844 -11.32 1.48 42.63
CA THR A 844 -12.61 1.97 42.12
C THR A 844 -12.65 1.89 40.60
N VAL A 845 -13.78 1.43 40.07
CA VAL A 845 -14.08 1.40 38.63
C VAL A 845 -14.73 2.72 38.22
N TYR A 846 -14.32 3.25 37.07
CA TYR A 846 -14.91 4.42 36.43
C TYR A 846 -15.26 4.09 34.99
N SER A 847 -16.44 4.51 34.53
CA SER A 847 -16.77 4.58 33.11
C SER A 847 -16.26 5.91 32.55
N TYR A 848 -15.71 5.91 31.34
CA TYR A 848 -15.15 7.10 30.71
C TYR A 848 -15.30 7.08 29.18
N ARG A 849 -15.14 8.25 28.55
CA ARG A 849 -14.98 8.43 27.11
C ARG A 849 -14.03 9.59 26.83
N VAL A 850 -13.28 9.52 25.73
CA VAL A 850 -12.33 10.57 25.29
C VAL A 850 -12.82 11.23 24.00
N GLY A 851 -12.34 12.43 23.68
CA GLY A 851 -12.66 13.07 22.40
C GLY A 851 -12.60 14.60 22.45
N CYS A 852 -13.45 15.24 21.65
CA CYS A 852 -13.55 16.69 21.50
C CYS A 852 -14.96 17.15 21.89
N ALA A 853 -15.09 17.75 23.08
CA ALA A 853 -16.39 18.11 23.64
C ALA A 853 -17.12 19.16 22.80
N ASP A 854 -16.38 20.14 22.25
CA ASP A 854 -16.93 21.23 21.43
C ASP A 854 -17.54 20.75 20.12
N LYS A 855 -17.05 19.64 19.57
CA LYS A 855 -17.56 19.01 18.33
C LYS A 855 -18.56 17.90 18.60
N GLY A 856 -18.67 17.43 19.85
CA GLY A 856 -19.46 16.25 20.21
C GLY A 856 -18.85 14.94 19.70
N TYR A 857 -17.58 14.95 19.31
CA TYR A 857 -16.87 13.76 18.83
C TYR A 857 -16.35 13.00 20.05
N TRP A 858 -16.94 11.86 20.34
CA TRP A 858 -16.60 11.05 21.49
C TRP A 858 -16.31 9.62 21.05
N SER A 859 -15.30 9.00 21.67
CA SER A 859 -15.13 7.55 21.60
C SER A 859 -16.35 6.82 22.15
N ASP A 860 -16.37 5.51 21.96
CA ASP A 860 -17.20 4.64 22.79
C ASP A 860 -16.91 4.83 24.27
N VAL A 861 -17.84 4.35 25.10
CA VAL A 861 -17.73 4.37 26.55
C VAL A 861 -16.95 3.13 26.98
N TYR A 862 -15.82 3.36 27.62
CA TYR A 862 -14.98 2.31 28.20
C TYR A 862 -14.97 2.38 29.73
N THR A 863 -14.29 1.42 30.36
CA THR A 863 -14.12 1.37 31.81
C THR A 863 -12.64 1.32 32.21
N MET A 864 -12.32 1.91 33.36
CA MET A 864 -10.99 1.83 33.95
C MET A 864 -11.09 1.45 35.43
N LYS A 865 -10.09 0.72 35.94
CA LYS A 865 -9.98 0.39 37.36
C LYS A 865 -8.67 0.89 37.94
N THR A 866 -8.76 1.61 39.04
CA THR A 866 -7.60 2.06 39.83
C THR A 866 -7.09 0.95 40.72
N ALA A 867 -5.78 0.94 40.99
CA ALA A 867 -5.16 -0.06 41.85
C ALA A 867 -5.79 -0.06 43.26
N PRO A 868 -5.98 -1.23 43.88
CA PRO A 868 -6.47 -1.31 45.24
C PRO A 868 -5.42 -0.84 46.23
N ALA A 869 -5.83 -0.60 47.48
CA ALA A 869 -4.88 -0.39 48.56
C ALA A 869 -3.98 -1.62 48.74
N LYS A 870 -2.76 -1.41 49.28
CA LYS A 870 -1.77 -2.46 49.55
C LYS A 870 -2.39 -3.69 50.22
N GLY A 871 -2.19 -4.87 49.62
CA GLY A 871 -2.75 -6.15 50.06
C GLY A 871 -4.11 -6.52 49.42
N GLY A 872 -4.66 -5.66 48.55
CA GLY A 872 -5.83 -5.99 47.73
C GLY A 872 -5.51 -6.99 46.63
N ALA A 873 -6.49 -7.84 46.29
CA ALA A 873 -6.33 -8.84 45.23
C ALA A 873 -6.40 -8.23 43.83
N PHE A 874 -5.71 -8.84 42.87
CA PHE A 874 -5.75 -8.46 41.46
C PHE A 874 -5.40 -9.64 40.53
N ASP A 875 -5.81 -9.51 39.27
CA ASP A 875 -5.43 -10.40 38.17
C ASP A 875 -4.81 -9.57 37.03
N ALA A 876 -3.67 -10.00 36.51
CA ALA A 876 -3.05 -9.40 35.32
C ALA A 876 -2.95 -10.43 34.19
N LEU A 877 -3.24 -9.99 32.97
CA LEU A 877 -3.02 -10.77 31.75
C LEU A 877 -1.58 -10.52 31.26
N LEU A 878 -0.86 -11.59 30.95
CA LEU A 878 0.49 -11.55 30.39
C LEU A 878 0.45 -12.04 28.94
N ILE A 879 0.98 -11.24 28.03
CA ILE A 879 1.08 -11.52 26.58
C ILE A 879 2.45 -11.06 26.06
N THR A 880 2.85 -11.57 24.90
CA THR A 880 4.13 -11.23 24.26
C THR A 880 3.97 -11.26 22.74
N ASP A 881 4.76 -10.46 22.03
CA ASP A 881 5.03 -10.61 20.60
C ASP A 881 3.73 -10.72 19.76
N ILE A 882 2.90 -9.68 19.73
CA ILE A 882 1.63 -9.67 18.95
C ILE A 882 1.91 -9.44 17.44
N GLN A 883 3.12 -8.98 17.12
CA GLN A 883 3.47 -8.33 15.86
C GLN A 883 3.11 -9.09 14.59
N GLY A 884 2.53 -8.35 13.65
CA GLY A 884 2.32 -8.75 12.25
C GLY A 884 2.25 -7.53 11.34
N PHE A 885 2.50 -7.72 10.04
CA PHE A 885 2.43 -6.65 9.05
C PHE A 885 1.01 -6.47 8.45
N ALA A 886 0.10 -7.41 8.73
CA ALA A 886 -1.27 -7.40 8.22
C ALA A 886 -2.30 -7.29 9.36
N ALA A 887 -3.43 -6.64 9.08
CA ALA A 887 -4.53 -6.49 10.03
C ALA A 887 -5.05 -7.84 10.57
N GLU A 888 -4.99 -8.89 9.76
CA GLU A 888 -5.48 -10.22 10.11
C GLU A 888 -4.74 -10.86 11.30
N THR A 889 -3.44 -10.59 11.47
CA THR A 889 -2.69 -11.04 12.67
C THR A 889 -3.31 -10.47 13.95
N TYR A 890 -3.70 -9.19 13.93
CA TYR A 890 -4.31 -8.53 15.09
C TYR A 890 -5.77 -8.95 15.31
N ARG A 891 -6.53 -9.29 14.25
CA ARG A 891 -7.88 -9.89 14.39
C ARG A 891 -7.83 -11.27 15.06
N LYS A 892 -6.80 -12.08 14.78
CA LYS A 892 -6.57 -13.34 15.50
C LYS A 892 -6.27 -13.10 16.97
N ALA A 893 -5.44 -12.09 17.29
CA ALA A 893 -5.18 -11.69 18.67
C ALA A 893 -6.48 -11.22 19.38
N ASP A 894 -7.33 -10.44 18.70
CA ASP A 894 -8.62 -9.99 19.22
C ASP A 894 -9.54 -11.16 19.56
N ARG A 895 -9.60 -12.15 18.67
CA ARG A 895 -10.35 -13.39 18.90
C ARG A 895 -9.84 -14.14 20.13
N VAL A 896 -8.51 -14.18 20.37
CA VAL A 896 -7.95 -14.75 21.60
C VAL A 896 -8.42 -13.94 22.80
N LEU A 897 -8.20 -12.62 22.83
CA LEU A 897 -8.53 -11.75 23.96
C LEU A 897 -10.02 -11.73 24.30
N SER A 898 -10.89 -11.85 23.30
CA SER A 898 -12.34 -11.98 23.47
C SER A 898 -12.76 -13.37 24.00
N GLY A 899 -11.91 -14.39 23.87
CA GLY A 899 -12.21 -15.77 24.24
C GLY A 899 -11.73 -16.18 25.65
N ILE A 900 -10.97 -15.35 26.36
CA ILE A 900 -10.31 -15.72 27.64
C ILE A 900 -11.13 -15.48 28.91
N ASP A 901 -12.41 -15.11 28.80
CA ASP A 901 -13.28 -14.81 29.95
C ASP A 901 -13.33 -15.93 31.00
N GLU A 902 -13.27 -17.20 30.59
CA GLU A 902 -13.27 -18.33 31.53
C GLU A 902 -11.99 -18.41 32.39
N VAL A 903 -10.88 -17.85 31.90
CA VAL A 903 -9.62 -17.71 32.66
C VAL A 903 -9.72 -16.52 33.63
N PHE A 904 -10.49 -15.49 33.28
CA PHE A 904 -10.67 -14.26 34.04
C PHE A 904 -12.15 -14.01 34.39
N PRO A 905 -12.79 -14.86 35.23
CA PRO A 905 -14.23 -14.76 35.51
C PRO A 905 -14.65 -13.45 36.23
N GLY A 906 -13.70 -12.66 36.73
CA GLY A 906 -13.92 -11.33 37.29
C GLY A 906 -13.28 -10.21 36.45
N GLY A 907 -12.86 -10.50 35.22
CA GLY A 907 -11.96 -9.66 34.42
C GLY A 907 -10.51 -9.71 34.91
N TYR A 908 -9.63 -9.04 34.18
CA TYR A 908 -8.27 -8.69 34.61
C TYR A 908 -8.15 -7.18 34.84
N ASP A 909 -7.29 -6.78 35.76
CA ASP A 909 -7.11 -5.39 36.19
C ASP A 909 -6.19 -4.59 35.25
N PHE A 910 -5.25 -5.26 34.58
CA PHE A 910 -4.33 -4.69 33.60
C PHE A 910 -3.69 -5.79 32.73
N VAL A 911 -3.11 -5.39 31.60
CA VAL A 911 -2.39 -6.25 30.66
C VAL A 911 -0.91 -5.88 30.66
N ILE A 912 -0.04 -6.88 30.67
CA ILE A 912 1.40 -6.74 30.48
C ILE A 912 1.78 -7.34 29.13
N ASN A 913 2.33 -6.52 28.25
CA ASN A 913 2.93 -6.92 26.99
C ASN A 913 4.46 -6.80 27.06
N ALA A 914 5.18 -7.90 26.82
CA ALA A 914 6.64 -7.94 26.86
C ALA A 914 7.34 -7.43 25.58
N GLY A 915 6.63 -6.73 24.69
CA GLY A 915 7.21 -6.04 23.53
C GLY A 915 6.99 -6.75 22.21
N ASP A 916 7.48 -6.13 21.14
CA ASP A 916 7.14 -6.44 19.74
C ASP A 916 5.62 -6.45 19.54
N SER A 917 5.04 -5.27 19.72
CA SER A 917 3.60 -5.05 19.49
C SER A 917 3.28 -4.85 18.02
N VAL A 918 4.25 -4.36 17.23
CA VAL A 918 4.09 -4.08 15.80
C VAL A 918 5.30 -4.56 15.02
N ASP A 919 5.12 -4.94 13.76
CA ASP A 919 6.21 -5.55 12.96
C ASP A 919 7.18 -4.53 12.38
N ASN A 920 6.70 -3.31 12.17
CA ASN A 920 7.52 -2.19 11.74
C ASN A 920 7.00 -0.96 12.45
N SER A 921 7.71 -0.51 13.49
CA SER A 921 7.29 0.66 14.27
C SER A 921 7.30 1.96 13.47
N ARG A 922 7.95 2.01 12.31
CA ARG A 922 7.89 3.17 11.42
C ARG A 922 6.60 3.19 10.60
N ASN A 923 5.82 2.11 10.56
CA ASN A 923 4.56 2.06 9.84
C ASN A 923 3.40 2.31 10.81
N LEU A 924 2.81 3.52 10.77
CA LEU A 924 1.66 3.90 11.60
C LEU A 924 0.47 2.92 11.45
N LEU A 925 0.27 2.32 10.27
CA LEU A 925 -0.81 1.36 10.04
C LEU A 925 -0.74 0.16 10.99
N HIS A 926 0.47 -0.30 11.35
CA HIS A 926 0.61 -1.41 12.29
C HIS A 926 0.12 -1.04 13.70
N TYR A 927 0.33 0.21 14.13
CA TYR A 927 -0.26 0.70 15.40
C TYR A 927 -1.76 0.87 15.31
N ARG A 928 -2.30 1.33 14.17
CA ARG A 928 -3.75 1.36 13.94
C ARG A 928 -4.35 -0.04 14.03
N TYR A 929 -3.77 -1.03 13.34
CA TYR A 929 -4.23 -2.42 13.44
C TYR A 929 -4.16 -2.91 14.89
N MET A 930 -3.04 -2.69 15.58
CA MET A 930 -2.86 -3.15 16.95
C MET A 930 -3.79 -2.46 17.94
N LEU A 931 -4.03 -1.15 17.83
CA LEU A 931 -4.77 -0.39 18.84
C LEU A 931 -6.25 -0.21 18.52
N ASP A 932 -6.64 -0.09 17.25
CA ASP A 932 -8.04 0.12 16.84
C ASP A 932 -8.82 -1.19 16.79
N ILE A 933 -8.22 -2.28 16.26
CA ILE A 933 -8.88 -3.61 16.23
C ILE A 933 -9.08 -4.13 17.66
N LEU A 934 -8.10 -3.92 18.54
CA LEU A 934 -8.14 -4.33 19.95
C LEU A 934 -8.66 -3.22 20.88
N SER A 935 -9.33 -2.19 20.33
CA SER A 935 -9.76 -1.00 21.08
C SER A 935 -10.65 -1.33 22.27
N ASP A 936 -11.50 -2.35 22.15
CA ASP A 936 -12.37 -2.78 23.25
C ASP A 936 -11.56 -3.37 24.41
N THR A 937 -10.46 -4.07 24.13
CA THR A 937 -9.52 -4.54 25.16
C THR A 937 -8.75 -3.38 25.76
N TRP A 938 -8.13 -2.54 24.93
CA TRP A 938 -7.24 -1.46 25.34
C TRP A 938 -7.94 -0.32 26.06
N GLY A 939 -9.17 0.00 25.68
CA GLY A 939 -10.00 0.99 26.36
C GLY A 939 -10.51 0.48 27.71
N ASN A 940 -10.72 -0.83 27.89
CA ASN A 940 -11.25 -1.38 29.14
C ASN A 940 -10.18 -1.85 30.15
N THR A 941 -8.90 -1.64 29.86
CA THR A 941 -7.80 -2.10 30.70
C THR A 941 -6.69 -1.07 30.79
N SER A 942 -5.69 -1.31 31.64
CA SER A 942 -4.45 -0.53 31.61
C SER A 942 -3.33 -1.35 31.00
N GLN A 943 -2.53 -0.71 30.15
CA GLN A 943 -1.45 -1.33 29.42
C GLN A 943 -0.13 -1.10 30.14
N VAL A 944 0.67 -2.15 30.21
CA VAL A 944 2.06 -2.15 30.67
C VAL A 944 2.89 -2.74 29.54
N LEU A 945 3.59 -1.89 28.79
CA LEU A 945 4.35 -2.29 27.63
C LEU A 945 5.87 -2.18 27.88
N ALA A 946 6.61 -3.25 27.60
CA ALA A 946 8.05 -3.20 27.32
C ALA A 946 8.29 -2.96 25.83
N THR A 947 9.32 -2.21 25.46
CA THR A 947 9.68 -1.99 24.04
C THR A 947 10.59 -3.11 23.53
N GLY A 948 10.19 -3.77 22.45
CA GLY A 948 10.96 -4.80 21.77
C GLY A 948 11.83 -4.28 20.63
N ASN A 949 12.54 -5.17 19.95
CA ASN A 949 13.46 -4.75 18.87
C ASN A 949 12.72 -4.15 17.68
N HIS A 950 11.46 -4.49 17.44
CA HIS A 950 10.66 -3.87 16.39
C HIS A 950 10.24 -2.43 16.73
N GLU A 951 10.27 -2.04 18.02
CA GLU A 951 9.98 -0.68 18.50
C GLU A 951 11.22 0.22 18.70
N LYS A 952 12.41 -0.20 18.26
CA LYS A 952 13.67 0.53 18.55
C LYS A 952 13.84 1.86 17.82
N TYR A 953 13.00 2.17 16.83
CA TYR A 953 13.18 3.30 15.93
C TYR A 953 12.51 4.58 16.44
N ALA A 954 13.08 5.73 16.08
CA ALA A 954 12.51 7.05 16.30
C ALA A 954 12.17 7.72 14.96
N TYR A 955 11.14 8.55 14.96
CA TYR A 955 10.89 9.51 13.89
C TYR A 955 11.91 10.63 14.02
N GLU A 956 12.65 10.91 12.94
CA GLU A 956 13.54 12.05 12.81
C GLU A 956 13.10 12.86 11.60
N TYR A 957 12.82 14.14 11.82
CA TYR A 957 12.39 15.06 10.78
C TYR A 957 13.54 15.35 9.80
N ASP A 958 13.36 15.03 8.51
CA ASP A 958 14.27 15.41 7.44
C ASP A 958 13.74 16.65 6.70
N PRO A 959 14.38 17.83 6.87
CA PRO A 959 13.97 19.05 6.20
C PRO A 959 14.13 19.02 4.67
N GLU A 960 14.95 18.13 4.10
CA GLU A 960 15.16 18.04 2.64
C GLU A 960 14.13 17.14 1.93
N GLN A 961 13.53 16.17 2.64
CA GLN A 961 12.52 15.25 2.08
C GLN A 961 11.09 15.85 2.08
N LEU A 962 10.84 16.86 2.91
CA LEU A 962 9.51 17.41 3.15
C LEU A 962 9.24 18.77 2.47
N GLU A 963 10.00 19.13 1.43
CA GLU A 963 9.71 20.33 0.62
C GLU A 963 8.36 20.22 -0.14
N LEU A 964 7.74 19.03 -0.15
CA LEU A 964 6.44 18.75 -0.77
C LEU A 964 5.21 18.78 0.16
N ALA A 965 5.32 18.92 1.50
CA ALA A 965 4.13 19.08 2.38
C ALA A 965 4.41 19.69 3.80
N ILE A 966 3.54 20.65 4.19
CA ILE A 966 3.11 21.10 5.53
C ILE A 966 4.15 21.07 6.68
N THR A 967 4.67 22.24 7.07
CA THR A 967 5.45 22.43 8.32
C THR A 967 4.80 23.39 9.32
N ALA A 968 3.64 23.98 8.99
CA ALA A 968 3.02 25.01 9.81
C ALA A 968 2.37 24.42 11.07
N GLY A 969 3.11 24.46 12.19
CA GLY A 969 2.61 24.08 13.53
C GLY A 969 2.84 22.63 13.92
N MET A 970 3.60 21.87 13.13
CA MET A 970 4.01 20.50 13.44
C MET A 970 5.20 20.48 14.41
N SER A 971 5.22 19.51 15.33
CA SER A 971 6.40 19.23 16.14
C SER A 971 7.46 18.57 15.27
N THR A 972 8.68 19.12 15.29
CA THR A 972 9.86 18.56 14.63
C THR A 972 10.80 17.87 15.63
N GLU A 973 10.36 17.66 16.87
CA GLU A 973 11.14 16.95 17.88
C GLU A 973 11.16 15.45 17.56
N ALA A 974 12.33 14.83 17.67
CA ALA A 974 12.46 13.39 17.48
C ALA A 974 11.75 12.63 18.61
N TYR A 975 11.07 11.54 18.28
CA TYR A 975 10.36 10.71 19.25
C TYR A 975 10.37 9.25 18.82
N ASN A 976 10.40 8.33 19.77
CA ASN A 976 10.25 6.90 19.50
C ASN A 976 8.79 6.58 19.15
N TYR A 977 8.57 5.86 18.04
CA TYR A 977 7.21 5.61 17.53
C TYR A 977 6.33 4.90 18.57
N SER A 978 6.87 3.95 19.33
CA SER A 978 6.11 3.20 20.33
C SER A 978 5.80 4.06 21.55
N VAL A 979 6.84 4.65 22.16
CA VAL A 979 6.70 5.46 23.38
C VAL A 979 5.73 6.62 23.18
N TRP A 980 5.69 7.20 21.98
CA TRP A 980 4.80 8.30 21.63
C TRP A 980 3.30 7.96 21.71
N HIS A 981 2.91 6.69 21.54
CA HIS A 981 1.52 6.25 21.73
C HIS A 981 1.07 6.24 23.19
N TYR A 982 1.97 6.46 24.15
CA TYR A 982 1.69 6.38 25.58
C TYR A 982 2.00 7.68 26.30
N ASN A 983 1.22 8.00 27.33
CA ASN A 983 1.41 9.18 28.17
C ASN A 983 2.03 8.77 29.51
N TYR A 984 3.31 8.37 29.47
CA TYR A 984 4.03 7.84 30.63
C TYR A 984 4.58 8.94 31.56
N ASP A 985 4.57 8.65 32.86
CA ASP A 985 5.36 9.37 33.85
C ASP A 985 6.74 8.70 34.01
N LEU A 986 7.66 9.03 33.11
CA LEU A 986 8.97 8.37 33.02
C LEU A 986 10.03 8.99 33.95
N PRO A 987 10.93 8.17 34.55
CA PRO A 987 12.14 8.70 35.16
C PRO A 987 13.04 9.37 34.09
N PRO A 988 13.93 10.30 34.47
CA PRO A 988 14.83 10.96 33.52
C PRO A 988 15.67 9.96 32.72
N GLN A 989 15.44 9.88 31.41
CA GLN A 989 16.08 8.94 30.49
C GLN A 989 16.08 9.48 29.04
N SER A 990 16.82 8.81 28.15
CA SER A 990 16.55 8.93 26.70
C SER A 990 15.48 7.93 26.33
N THR A 991 14.52 8.35 25.50
CA THR A 991 13.41 7.51 25.03
C THR A 991 13.56 7.09 23.56
N GLU A 992 14.65 7.47 22.88
CA GLU A 992 14.84 7.25 21.43
C GLU A 992 14.70 5.78 21.01
N THR A 993 15.14 4.85 21.86
CA THR A 993 15.08 3.40 21.58
C THR A 993 13.98 2.67 22.37
N GLY A 994 13.13 3.41 23.08
CA GLY A 994 12.14 2.87 24.01
C GLY A 994 12.27 3.41 25.43
N ALA A 995 11.49 2.91 26.38
CA ALA A 995 11.42 3.45 27.74
C ALA A 995 11.50 2.38 28.83
N TYR A 996 12.09 2.72 29.98
CA TYR A 996 12.08 1.92 31.21
C TYR A 996 11.39 2.67 32.35
N TYR A 997 10.64 1.95 33.18
CA TYR A 997 9.85 2.52 34.28
C TYR A 997 9.45 1.44 35.28
N SER A 998 8.91 1.85 36.43
CA SER A 998 8.43 0.94 37.47
C SER A 998 7.15 1.48 38.12
N PHE A 999 6.37 0.61 38.72
CA PHE A 999 5.18 0.98 39.49
C PHE A 999 4.84 -0.07 40.54
N ASP A 1000 4.15 0.35 41.60
CA ASP A 1000 3.63 -0.55 42.62
C ASP A 1000 2.14 -0.82 42.38
N TYR A 1001 1.76 -2.09 42.31
CA TYR A 1001 0.36 -2.49 42.27
C TYR A 1001 0.06 -3.43 43.43
N SER A 1002 -0.76 -2.96 44.38
CA SER A 1002 -1.03 -3.65 45.64
C SER A 1002 0.24 -3.92 46.48
N ASP A 1003 0.73 -5.16 46.56
CA ASP A 1003 1.94 -5.55 47.29
C ASP A 1003 2.99 -6.19 46.37
N VAL A 1004 2.92 -5.85 45.07
CA VAL A 1004 3.82 -6.32 44.02
C VAL A 1004 4.43 -5.10 43.31
N HIS A 1005 5.74 -5.10 43.17
CA HIS A 1005 6.50 -4.09 42.45
C HIS A 1005 6.83 -4.58 41.04
N PHE A 1006 6.44 -3.81 40.04
CA PHE A 1006 6.66 -4.13 38.63
C PHE A 1006 7.75 -3.21 38.07
N VAL A 1007 8.69 -3.80 37.34
CA VAL A 1007 9.79 -3.09 36.68
C VAL A 1007 9.79 -3.46 35.21
N VAL A 1008 9.72 -2.45 34.34
CA VAL A 1008 9.77 -2.59 32.89
C VAL A 1008 11.11 -2.10 32.38
N LEU A 1009 11.84 -2.96 31.67
CA LEU A 1009 13.15 -2.66 31.11
C LEU A 1009 13.09 -2.40 29.60
N ASN A 1010 13.90 -1.45 29.14
CA ASN A 1010 14.16 -1.22 27.73
C ASN A 1010 15.43 -1.99 27.32
N THR A 1011 15.24 -3.14 26.66
CA THR A 1011 16.35 -3.97 26.16
C THR A 1011 17.00 -3.45 24.88
N ASN A 1012 16.54 -2.32 24.32
CA ASN A 1012 17.17 -1.65 23.18
C ASN A 1012 18.21 -0.59 23.59
N ASP A 1013 18.29 -0.18 24.87
CA ASP A 1013 19.39 0.65 25.38
C ASP A 1013 20.66 -0.21 25.58
N LEU A 1014 21.12 -0.84 24.50
CA LEU A 1014 22.29 -1.69 24.45
C LEU A 1014 23.55 -0.88 24.17
N ARG A 1015 24.62 -1.20 24.91
CA ARG A 1015 25.95 -0.63 24.73
C ARG A 1015 26.95 -1.74 24.48
N THR A 1016 27.72 -1.60 23.41
CA THR A 1016 28.88 -2.45 23.16
C THR A 1016 30.06 -1.95 24.00
N VAL A 1017 30.64 -2.83 24.82
CA VAL A 1017 31.84 -2.56 25.59
C VAL A 1017 32.91 -3.61 25.29
N THR A 1018 34.17 -3.20 25.25
CA THR A 1018 35.29 -4.13 25.10
C THR A 1018 35.78 -4.56 26.47
N GLN A 1019 35.61 -5.83 26.81
CA GLN A 1019 36.13 -6.42 28.04
C GLN A 1019 37.11 -7.56 27.70
N LYS A 1020 38.34 -7.48 28.23
CA LYS A 1020 39.41 -8.47 27.97
C LYS A 1020 39.74 -8.74 26.48
N GLY A 1021 39.41 -7.80 25.59
CA GLY A 1021 39.64 -7.92 24.15
C GLY A 1021 38.45 -8.46 23.35
N GLU A 1022 37.35 -8.81 24.03
CA GLU A 1022 36.10 -9.27 23.41
C GLU A 1022 35.04 -8.17 23.48
N LYS A 1023 34.19 -8.07 22.44
CA LYS A 1023 33.01 -7.20 22.44
C LYS A 1023 31.91 -7.92 23.22
N ILE A 1024 31.38 -7.26 24.24
CA ILE A 1024 30.21 -7.72 24.98
C ILE A 1024 29.14 -6.61 24.96
N TYR A 1025 27.89 -6.99 25.12
CA TYR A 1025 26.75 -6.09 25.14
C TYR A 1025 26.15 -6.04 26.54
N GLN A 1026 25.73 -4.85 26.96
CA GLN A 1026 25.17 -4.60 28.29
C GLN A 1026 24.12 -3.50 28.19
N LEU A 1027 23.17 -3.44 29.12
CA LEU A 1027 22.29 -2.28 29.28
C LEU A 1027 23.12 -1.03 29.55
N GLY A 1028 22.61 0.11 29.08
CA GLY A 1028 23.15 1.42 29.39
C GLY A 1028 23.37 1.62 30.89
N LYS A 1029 24.45 2.34 31.22
CA LYS A 1029 24.82 2.60 32.62
C LYS A 1029 23.74 3.37 33.39
N GLY A 1030 22.99 4.24 32.70
CA GLY A 1030 21.87 4.98 33.28
C GLY A 1030 20.76 4.05 33.74
N GLN A 1031 20.25 3.22 32.84
CA GLN A 1031 19.21 2.24 33.16
C GLN A 1031 19.67 1.23 34.21
N THR A 1032 20.92 0.73 34.13
CA THR A 1032 21.46 -0.21 35.12
C THR A 1032 21.51 0.41 36.52
N ALA A 1033 21.95 1.67 36.64
CA ALA A 1033 22.03 2.35 37.93
C ALA A 1033 20.64 2.66 38.51
N TRP A 1034 19.69 3.05 37.65
CA TRP A 1034 18.30 3.24 38.02
C TRP A 1034 17.68 1.93 38.53
N LEU A 1035 17.84 0.82 37.80
CA LEU A 1035 17.32 -0.49 38.15
C LEU A 1035 17.80 -0.97 39.53
N GLU A 1036 19.09 -0.84 39.82
CA GLU A 1036 19.62 -1.19 41.15
C GLU A 1036 19.03 -0.33 42.26
N GLN A 1037 18.81 0.96 42.00
CA GLN A 1037 18.23 1.88 42.97
C GLN A 1037 16.76 1.57 43.21
N ASP A 1038 16.01 1.32 42.15
CA ASP A 1038 14.57 1.04 42.15
C ASP A 1038 14.25 -0.25 42.92
N LEU A 1039 14.88 -1.37 42.53
CA LEU A 1039 14.74 -2.66 43.23
C LEU A 1039 15.20 -2.59 44.68
N ALA A 1040 16.24 -1.82 45.00
CA ALA A 1040 16.69 -1.66 46.38
C ALA A 1040 15.74 -0.80 47.24
N ALA A 1041 14.98 0.11 46.62
CA ALA A 1041 14.08 1.02 47.30
C ALA A 1041 12.69 0.40 47.54
N SER A 1042 12.29 -0.60 46.75
CA SER A 1042 10.98 -1.23 46.86
C SER A 1042 10.75 -1.87 48.24
N THR A 1043 9.51 -1.75 48.71
CA THR A 1043 9.02 -2.40 49.95
C THR A 1043 7.85 -3.35 49.69
N ALA A 1044 7.62 -3.68 48.41
CA ALA A 1044 6.66 -4.68 48.01
C ALA A 1044 7.09 -6.08 48.47
N ARG A 1045 6.13 -6.97 48.63
CA ARG A 1045 6.40 -8.36 49.00
C ARG A 1045 6.95 -9.19 47.84
N TYR A 1046 6.59 -8.82 46.62
CA TYR A 1046 7.00 -9.50 45.40
C TYR A 1046 7.56 -8.49 44.38
N GLN A 1047 8.49 -8.93 43.54
CA GLN A 1047 9.05 -8.12 42.46
C GLN A 1047 8.97 -8.86 41.12
N VAL A 1048 8.39 -8.20 40.11
CA VAL A 1048 8.22 -8.72 38.76
C VAL A 1048 8.97 -7.83 37.78
N VAL A 1049 9.81 -8.42 36.94
CA VAL A 1049 10.48 -7.73 35.84
C VAL A 1049 9.80 -8.10 34.52
N VAL A 1050 9.60 -7.11 33.66
CA VAL A 1050 9.12 -7.26 32.29
C VAL A 1050 10.21 -6.73 31.38
N MET A 1051 10.63 -7.53 30.42
CA MET A 1051 11.66 -7.16 29.45
C MET A 1051 11.42 -7.89 28.14
N HIS A 1052 11.91 -7.37 27.02
CA HIS A 1052 11.68 -8.02 25.73
C HIS A 1052 12.69 -9.13 25.44
N LYS A 1053 13.97 -8.79 25.25
CA LYS A 1053 15.03 -9.77 24.93
C LYS A 1053 15.26 -10.75 26.08
N GLY A 1054 14.76 -11.97 25.94
CA GLY A 1054 14.80 -12.96 27.00
C GLY A 1054 16.20 -13.44 27.35
N LEU A 1055 16.54 -13.42 28.64
CA LEU A 1055 17.78 -14.00 29.17
C LEU A 1055 17.81 -15.51 29.00
N TYR A 1056 16.67 -16.20 29.10
CA TYR A 1056 16.57 -17.64 28.94
C TYR A 1056 15.38 -17.96 28.04
N THR A 1057 15.64 -18.55 26.88
CA THR A 1057 14.65 -18.88 25.83
C THR A 1057 15.06 -20.16 25.10
N ALA A 1058 14.10 -20.89 24.54
CA ALA A 1058 14.38 -22.13 23.80
C ALA A 1058 14.45 -21.94 22.26
N GLY A 1059 14.37 -20.69 21.80
CA GLY A 1059 14.38 -20.30 20.38
C GLY A 1059 15.77 -19.94 19.86
N ALA A 1060 15.81 -19.37 18.65
CA ALA A 1060 17.04 -19.11 17.91
C ALA A 1060 17.91 -17.99 18.52
N HIS A 1061 17.29 -17.05 19.23
CA HIS A 1061 17.99 -15.89 19.79
C HIS A 1061 18.65 -16.16 21.15
N ALA A 1062 18.53 -17.39 21.69
CA ALA A 1062 19.05 -17.76 23.00
C ALA A 1062 20.57 -17.54 23.16
N TYR A 1063 21.33 -17.50 22.07
CA TYR A 1063 22.78 -17.33 22.05
C TYR A 1063 23.24 -16.08 21.31
N ASP A 1064 22.32 -15.16 20.99
CA ASP A 1064 22.70 -13.89 20.41
C ASP A 1064 23.67 -13.16 21.34
N PRO A 1065 24.73 -12.51 20.80
CA PRO A 1065 25.77 -11.91 21.63
C PRO A 1065 25.23 -10.92 22.67
N ASP A 1066 24.12 -10.25 22.37
CA ASP A 1066 23.46 -9.33 23.30
C ASP A 1066 22.65 -10.05 24.38
N VAL A 1067 21.88 -11.08 24.05
CA VAL A 1067 21.20 -11.96 25.01
C VAL A 1067 22.19 -12.58 25.99
N VAL A 1068 23.33 -13.09 25.51
CA VAL A 1068 24.39 -13.64 26.38
C VAL A 1068 24.98 -12.57 27.30
N GLY A 1069 25.19 -11.36 26.79
CA GLY A 1069 25.70 -10.23 27.55
C GLY A 1069 24.72 -9.77 28.65
N LEU A 1070 23.44 -9.63 28.30
CA LEU A 1070 22.36 -9.29 29.22
C LEU A 1070 22.18 -10.38 30.28
N ARG A 1071 22.22 -11.66 29.91
CA ARG A 1071 22.14 -12.80 30.84
C ARG A 1071 23.24 -12.72 31.90
N ALA A 1072 24.47 -12.43 31.49
CA ALA A 1072 25.60 -12.29 32.39
C ALA A 1072 25.49 -11.06 33.33
N GLN A 1073 24.85 -9.98 32.87
CA GLN A 1073 24.69 -8.74 33.64
C GLN A 1073 23.50 -8.79 34.62
N LEU A 1074 22.33 -9.24 34.15
CA LEU A 1074 21.05 -9.06 34.83
C LEU A 1074 20.70 -10.23 35.76
N THR A 1075 21.06 -11.47 35.41
CA THR A 1075 20.78 -12.64 36.27
C THR A 1075 21.33 -12.47 37.70
N PRO A 1076 22.60 -12.05 37.91
CA PRO A 1076 23.11 -11.84 39.26
C PRO A 1076 22.43 -10.68 40.00
N LEU A 1077 21.94 -9.68 39.26
CA LEU A 1077 21.26 -8.51 39.82
C LEU A 1077 19.85 -8.90 40.29
N PHE A 1078 19.10 -9.62 39.47
CA PHE A 1078 17.78 -10.15 39.82
C PHE A 1078 17.84 -11.10 41.02
N ALA A 1079 18.84 -11.99 41.06
CA ALA A 1079 19.08 -12.86 42.21
C ALA A 1079 19.44 -12.08 43.49
N LYS A 1080 20.27 -11.03 43.38
CA LYS A 1080 20.70 -10.18 44.52
C LYS A 1080 19.52 -9.44 45.16
N TYR A 1081 18.60 -8.92 44.34
CA TYR A 1081 17.47 -8.11 44.82
C TYR A 1081 16.18 -8.93 45.01
N GLY A 1082 16.19 -10.23 44.73
CA GLY A 1082 15.06 -11.12 44.98
C GLY A 1082 13.89 -10.88 44.02
N VAL A 1083 14.16 -10.84 42.71
CA VAL A 1083 13.11 -10.83 41.68
C VAL A 1083 12.43 -12.20 41.63
N ASP A 1084 11.10 -12.23 41.64
CA ASP A 1084 10.31 -13.46 41.70
C ASP A 1084 9.92 -13.98 40.30
N LEU A 1085 9.63 -13.08 39.37
CA LEU A 1085 9.23 -13.38 38.00
C LEU A 1085 9.91 -12.43 37.01
N VAL A 1086 10.38 -12.97 35.90
CA VAL A 1086 10.86 -12.23 34.72
C VAL A 1086 10.03 -12.69 33.52
N LEU A 1087 9.16 -11.81 33.02
CA LEU A 1087 8.42 -12.01 31.77
C LEU A 1087 9.25 -11.51 30.59
N GLN A 1088 9.37 -12.33 29.54
CA GLN A 1088 10.25 -12.15 28.39
C GLN A 1088 9.51 -12.47 27.08
N GLY A 1089 9.94 -11.85 25.97
CA GLY A 1089 9.44 -12.11 24.61
C GLY A 1089 10.58 -12.49 23.66
N HIS A 1090 10.56 -11.93 22.44
CA HIS A 1090 11.58 -11.99 21.39
C HIS A 1090 11.69 -13.34 20.67
N ASP A 1091 11.85 -14.43 21.42
CA ASP A 1091 11.77 -15.77 20.86
C ASP A 1091 10.32 -16.22 20.88
N HIS A 1092 9.74 -16.50 19.72
CA HIS A 1092 8.34 -16.95 19.57
C HIS A 1092 8.18 -18.44 19.92
N THR A 1093 8.83 -18.84 21.01
CA THR A 1093 8.80 -20.15 21.63
C THR A 1093 8.30 -20.04 23.06
N TYR A 1094 7.61 -21.08 23.53
CA TYR A 1094 7.22 -21.17 24.94
C TYR A 1094 8.32 -21.83 25.77
N SER A 1095 8.80 -21.14 26.82
CA SER A 1095 9.79 -21.72 27.74
C SER A 1095 9.68 -21.16 29.15
N GLU A 1096 10.01 -21.99 30.13
CA GLU A 1096 10.02 -21.64 31.56
C GLU A 1096 11.29 -22.18 32.22
N ILE A 1097 11.91 -21.37 33.06
CA ILE A 1097 13.08 -21.80 33.84
C ILE A 1097 13.11 -21.16 35.23
N LEU A 1098 13.53 -21.95 36.23
CA LEU A 1098 13.74 -21.49 37.60
C LEU A 1098 15.23 -21.34 37.88
N VAL A 1099 15.61 -20.20 38.46
CA VAL A 1099 16.97 -19.91 38.89
C VAL A 1099 16.96 -19.54 40.37
N ASP A 1100 17.86 -20.16 41.15
CA ASP A 1100 18.00 -19.85 42.57
C ASP A 1100 18.79 -18.53 42.79
N LYS A 1101 18.77 -18.03 44.02
CA LYS A 1101 19.51 -16.83 44.44
C LYS A 1101 21.03 -16.87 44.21
N ASP A 1102 21.60 -18.05 43.97
CA ASP A 1102 23.03 -18.26 43.72
C ASP A 1102 23.31 -18.36 42.19
N GLY A 1103 22.28 -18.19 41.35
CA GLY A 1103 22.36 -18.19 39.89
C GLY A 1103 22.32 -19.60 39.27
N ASN A 1104 21.93 -20.62 40.03
CA ASN A 1104 21.89 -22.00 39.54
C ASN A 1104 20.48 -22.39 39.09
N PHE A 1105 20.39 -23.17 38.02
CA PHE A 1105 19.12 -23.75 37.59
C PHE A 1105 18.53 -24.68 38.65
N VAL A 1106 17.25 -24.52 38.93
CA VAL A 1106 16.50 -25.38 39.85
C VAL A 1106 15.74 -26.42 39.02
N PRO A 1107 16.11 -27.72 39.09
CA PRO A 1107 15.39 -28.75 38.35
C PRO A 1107 13.96 -28.87 38.87
N THR A 1108 12.97 -28.68 37.99
CA THR A 1108 11.54 -28.77 38.32
C THR A 1108 10.81 -29.76 37.42
N LYS A 1109 9.76 -30.39 37.95
CA LYS A 1109 8.81 -31.20 37.17
C LYS A 1109 7.48 -30.50 36.93
N GLN A 1110 7.32 -29.31 37.51
CA GLN A 1110 6.13 -28.46 37.42
C GLN A 1110 6.37 -27.45 36.29
N ALA A 1111 5.37 -27.26 35.41
CA ALA A 1111 5.36 -26.29 34.32
C ALA A 1111 3.95 -25.69 34.21
N GLY A 1112 3.86 -24.45 33.74
CA GLY A 1112 2.62 -23.74 33.46
C GLY A 1112 1.80 -23.28 34.67
N GLU A 1113 2.21 -23.56 35.91
CA GLU A 1113 1.59 -23.04 37.13
C GLU A 1113 2.60 -22.96 38.27
N TYR A 1114 2.81 -21.78 38.88
CA TYR A 1114 3.78 -21.58 39.97
C TYR A 1114 3.24 -20.63 41.04
N VAL A 1115 3.55 -20.92 42.30
CA VAL A 1115 3.37 -19.98 43.42
C VAL A 1115 4.72 -19.32 43.68
N LEU A 1116 4.78 -18.00 43.57
CA LEU A 1116 6.00 -17.20 43.63
C LEU A 1116 6.39 -16.82 45.08
N GLY A 1117 7.62 -16.38 45.30
CA GLY A 1117 8.14 -15.94 46.60
C GLY A 1117 8.82 -17.02 47.46
N ASP A 1118 9.32 -18.09 46.85
CA ASP A 1118 10.09 -19.15 47.53
C ASP A 1118 11.60 -18.88 47.56
N GLY A 1119 12.05 -17.78 46.96
CA GLY A 1119 13.46 -17.38 46.83
C GLY A 1119 14.10 -17.78 45.49
N ASN A 1120 13.34 -18.35 44.56
CA ASN A 1120 13.75 -18.58 43.17
C ASN A 1120 13.10 -17.55 42.24
N THR A 1121 13.79 -17.24 41.14
CA THR A 1121 13.27 -16.42 40.05
C THR A 1121 12.73 -17.31 38.93
N LEU A 1122 11.46 -17.13 38.57
CA LEU A 1122 10.86 -17.75 37.39
C LEU A 1122 11.09 -16.86 36.16
N TYR A 1123 11.69 -17.39 35.11
CA TYR A 1123 11.81 -16.73 33.81
C TYR A 1123 10.84 -17.41 32.84
N VAL A 1124 10.04 -16.60 32.14
CA VAL A 1124 9.00 -17.07 31.22
C VAL A 1124 9.14 -16.38 29.87
N THR A 1125 9.09 -17.16 28.81
CA THR A 1125 8.83 -16.70 27.43
C THR A 1125 7.53 -17.32 26.96
N LEU A 1126 6.56 -16.49 26.58
CA LEU A 1126 5.20 -16.95 26.23
C LEU A 1126 5.03 -17.26 24.73
N GLY A 1127 6.06 -17.11 23.90
CA GLY A 1127 5.92 -17.25 22.46
C GLY A 1127 5.31 -15.99 21.84
N THR A 1128 4.16 -16.13 21.20
CA THR A 1128 3.44 -15.03 20.54
C THR A 1128 1.94 -15.10 20.85
N LEU A 1129 1.28 -13.95 20.97
CA LEU A 1129 -0.18 -13.85 20.91
C LEU A 1129 -0.70 -13.79 19.46
N GLY A 1130 0.17 -13.40 18.53
CA GLY A 1130 -0.08 -13.35 17.09
C GLY A 1130 0.06 -14.72 16.42
N ASP A 1131 0.61 -14.74 15.20
CA ASP A 1131 0.67 -15.94 14.36
C ASP A 1131 2.05 -16.26 13.77
N LYS A 1132 3.11 -15.62 14.27
CA LYS A 1132 4.52 -15.91 13.93
C LYS A 1132 5.10 -16.87 14.97
N PHE A 1133 5.39 -18.12 14.62
CA PHE A 1133 5.94 -19.10 15.56
C PHE A 1133 7.32 -19.59 15.13
N TYR A 1134 8.22 -19.84 16.10
CA TYR A 1134 9.58 -20.30 15.85
C TYR A 1134 9.78 -21.76 16.25
N ASP A 1135 10.73 -22.41 15.57
CA ASP A 1135 11.18 -23.74 15.93
C ASP A 1135 12.05 -23.73 17.20
N PHE A 1136 11.95 -24.79 17.99
CA PHE A 1136 12.87 -25.03 19.11
C PHE A 1136 14.25 -25.48 18.63
N VAL A 1137 15.28 -24.66 18.86
CA VAL A 1137 16.65 -24.92 18.37
C VAL A 1137 17.70 -25.14 19.45
N VAL A 1138 17.40 -24.90 20.74
CA VAL A 1138 18.37 -25.09 21.83
C VAL A 1138 18.35 -26.53 22.37
N PRO A 1139 19.50 -27.22 22.47
CA PRO A 1139 19.60 -28.53 23.11
C PRO A 1139 19.34 -28.49 24.62
N GLU A 1140 18.53 -29.42 25.15
CA GLU A 1140 18.19 -29.53 26.59
C GLU A 1140 19.40 -29.72 27.52
N ASP A 1141 20.55 -30.17 27.00
CA ASP A 1141 21.76 -30.40 27.77
C ASP A 1141 22.58 -29.13 28.05
N GLU A 1142 22.31 -28.03 27.34
CA GLU A 1142 22.99 -26.74 27.55
C GLU A 1142 22.22 -25.81 28.50
N ILE A 1143 20.89 -25.72 28.33
CA ILE A 1143 19.98 -25.03 29.25
C ILE A 1143 18.80 -25.97 29.51
N PRO A 1144 18.46 -26.28 30.77
CA PRO A 1144 17.45 -27.29 31.10
C PRO A 1144 16.04 -26.74 30.92
N PHE A 1145 15.67 -26.39 29.68
CA PHE A 1145 14.32 -25.99 29.31
C PHE A 1145 13.39 -27.16 29.55
N HIS A 1146 12.63 -27.07 30.64
CA HIS A 1146 11.70 -28.12 30.98
C HIS A 1146 10.46 -27.96 30.09
N TYR A 1147 10.17 -29.01 29.31
CA TYR A 1147 8.87 -29.32 28.72
C TYR A 1147 8.40 -28.57 27.47
N GLY A 1148 9.07 -27.54 26.96
CA GLY A 1148 8.65 -26.83 25.74
C GLY A 1148 8.44 -27.78 24.54
N LYS A 1149 9.42 -28.65 24.27
CA LYS A 1149 9.40 -29.61 23.15
C LYS A 1149 8.56 -30.88 23.39
N GLU A 1150 8.27 -31.23 24.65
CA GLU A 1150 7.50 -32.43 25.01
C GLU A 1150 5.99 -32.15 25.22
N LEU A 1151 5.62 -30.88 25.46
CA LEU A 1151 4.22 -30.44 25.67
C LEU A 1151 3.58 -29.78 24.45
N HIS A 1152 4.39 -29.28 23.50
CA HIS A 1152 3.92 -28.60 22.29
C HIS A 1152 4.46 -29.28 21.04
N ASP A 1153 3.76 -29.10 19.92
CA ASP A 1153 4.32 -29.42 18.59
C ASP A 1153 5.60 -28.59 18.39
N ALA A 1154 6.60 -29.15 17.71
CA ALA A 1154 7.93 -28.53 17.57
C ALA A 1154 7.89 -27.14 16.91
N ALA A 1155 6.80 -26.83 16.21
CA ALA A 1155 6.58 -25.56 15.53
C ALA A 1155 5.81 -24.51 16.35
N LEU A 1156 5.09 -24.89 17.43
CA LEU A 1156 4.02 -24.08 18.07
C LEU A 1156 3.00 -23.54 17.05
N SER A 1157 1.74 -23.97 17.09
CA SER A 1157 0.74 -23.55 16.07
C SER A 1157 -0.41 -22.69 16.61
N ASN A 1158 -0.35 -22.33 17.90
CA ASN A 1158 -1.47 -21.74 18.63
C ASN A 1158 -0.95 -20.70 19.64
N PRO A 1159 -1.60 -19.54 19.78
CA PRO A 1159 -1.24 -18.48 20.72
C PRO A 1159 -1.17 -18.94 22.17
N ILE A 1160 -0.27 -18.34 22.94
CA ILE A 1160 -0.11 -18.60 24.38
C ILE A 1160 -0.19 -17.29 25.16
N PHE A 1161 -0.83 -17.34 26.31
CA PHE A 1161 -0.96 -16.23 27.25
C PHE A 1161 -0.88 -16.75 28.68
N ALA A 1162 -0.73 -15.84 29.65
CA ALA A 1162 -0.71 -16.24 31.06
C ALA A 1162 -1.50 -15.29 31.95
N ARG A 1163 -1.88 -15.81 33.11
CA ARG A 1163 -2.55 -15.10 34.20
C ARG A 1163 -1.59 -14.99 35.38
N LEU A 1164 -1.40 -13.77 35.87
CA LEU A 1164 -0.71 -13.48 37.13
C LEU A 1164 -1.72 -13.02 38.17
N SER A 1165 -1.92 -13.80 39.22
CA SER A 1165 -2.93 -13.58 40.25
C SER A 1165 -2.31 -13.29 41.60
N TYR A 1166 -2.71 -12.21 42.25
CA TYR A 1166 -2.43 -11.95 43.66
C TYR A 1166 -3.72 -11.98 44.46
N ASP A 1167 -3.82 -12.87 45.45
CA ASP A 1167 -5.05 -13.03 46.26
C ASP A 1167 -5.02 -12.23 47.59
N GLY A 1168 -4.01 -11.38 47.77
CA GLY A 1168 -3.72 -10.69 49.04
C GLY A 1168 -2.73 -11.42 49.94
N ASN A 1169 -2.33 -12.65 49.60
CA ASN A 1169 -1.36 -13.43 50.36
C ASN A 1169 -0.34 -14.20 49.51
N SER A 1170 -0.70 -14.66 48.32
CA SER A 1170 0.16 -15.38 47.38
C SER A 1170 0.06 -14.80 45.99
N LEU A 1171 1.21 -14.71 45.31
CA LEU A 1171 1.31 -14.38 43.89
C LEU A 1171 1.47 -15.69 43.10
N THR A 1172 0.60 -15.94 42.12
CA THR A 1172 0.56 -17.17 41.34
C THR A 1172 0.59 -16.84 39.85
N TYR A 1173 1.45 -17.52 39.10
CA TYR A 1173 1.50 -17.45 37.64
C TYR A 1173 0.89 -18.73 37.05
N LYS A 1174 0.13 -18.61 35.96
CA LYS A 1174 -0.43 -19.74 35.22
C LYS A 1174 -0.58 -19.47 33.72
N SER A 1175 -0.14 -20.38 32.85
CA SER A 1175 -0.17 -20.22 31.39
C SER A 1175 -1.21 -21.11 30.69
N TYR A 1176 -1.63 -20.66 29.52
CA TYR A 1176 -2.70 -21.25 28.72
C TYR A 1176 -2.36 -21.15 27.24
N GLN A 1177 -2.79 -22.15 26.47
CA GLN A 1177 -2.80 -22.11 25.02
C GLN A 1177 -4.22 -21.89 24.51
N TYR A 1178 -4.38 -21.06 23.48
CA TYR A 1178 -5.64 -20.84 22.79
C TYR A 1178 -5.64 -21.58 21.45
N ASP A 1179 -6.55 -22.53 21.26
CA ASP A 1179 -6.67 -23.26 20.00
C ASP A 1179 -7.55 -22.46 19.01
N LEU A 1180 -6.90 -21.86 18.00
CA LEU A 1180 -7.57 -21.01 16.99
C LEU A 1180 -8.49 -21.80 16.05
N GLN A 1181 -8.40 -23.14 15.99
CA GLN A 1181 -9.30 -23.93 15.15
C GLN A 1181 -10.60 -24.27 15.86
N THR A 1182 -10.56 -24.44 17.18
CA THR A 1182 -11.68 -24.91 17.99
C THR A 1182 -12.28 -23.86 18.91
N ASP A 1183 -11.64 -22.70 19.06
CA ASP A 1183 -11.99 -21.67 20.05
C ASP A 1183 -12.04 -22.23 21.48
N THR A 1184 -10.99 -22.96 21.85
CA THR A 1184 -10.90 -23.55 23.19
C THR A 1184 -9.58 -23.25 23.87
N ILE A 1185 -9.65 -23.09 25.20
CA ILE A 1185 -8.47 -22.84 26.02
C ILE A 1185 -7.99 -24.14 26.62
N VAL A 1186 -6.70 -24.40 26.45
CA VAL A 1186 -6.02 -25.57 27.00
C VAL A 1186 -5.04 -25.07 28.07
N PRO A 1187 -5.30 -25.34 29.37
CA PRO A 1187 -4.31 -25.09 30.41
C PRO A 1187 -3.05 -25.90 30.14
N LEU A 1188 -1.88 -25.26 30.19
CA LEU A 1188 -0.62 -25.97 30.05
C LEU A 1188 -0.38 -26.82 31.32
N PRO A 1189 -0.08 -28.12 31.18
CA PRO A 1189 -0.40 -29.08 32.24
C PRO A 1189 0.45 -28.97 33.52
N TYR A 1190 -0.25 -29.00 34.66
CA TYR A 1190 0.23 -29.47 35.95
C TYR A 1190 0.40 -31.00 35.91
N ALA A 1191 1.64 -31.50 35.96
CA ALA A 1191 1.92 -32.92 35.89
C ALA A 1191 1.57 -33.65 37.20
N ASP A 1192 0.31 -34.07 37.35
CA ASP A 1192 -0.06 -35.12 38.30
C ASP A 1192 -0.66 -36.35 37.58
N GLY A 1193 0.22 -37.32 37.31
CA GLY A 1193 -0.16 -38.71 37.09
C GLY A 1193 -0.48 -39.11 35.65
N ILE A 1194 0.43 -39.89 35.07
CA ILE A 1194 0.25 -40.64 33.81
C ILE A 1194 -1.12 -41.36 33.81
N ASN A 1195 -1.98 -40.99 32.86
CA ASN A 1195 -3.29 -41.62 32.68
C ASN A 1195 -3.15 -43.00 31.99
N TYR A 1196 -2.99 -44.06 32.79
CA TYR A 1196 -2.89 -45.45 32.33
C TYR A 1196 -4.09 -45.96 31.50
N ARG A 1197 -5.20 -45.20 31.37
CA ARG A 1197 -6.35 -45.59 30.52
C ARG A 1197 -6.13 -45.31 29.03
N ALA A 1198 -5.29 -44.34 28.67
CA ALA A 1198 -4.91 -44.10 27.28
C ALA A 1198 -4.02 -45.22 26.72
N LEU A 1199 -3.11 -45.75 27.55
CA LEU A 1199 -2.24 -46.89 27.19
C LEU A 1199 -3.04 -48.20 26.97
N GLY A 1200 -4.14 -48.40 27.72
CA GLY A 1200 -5.03 -49.55 27.53
C GLY A 1200 -5.81 -49.52 26.20
N THR A 1201 -6.11 -48.32 25.70
CA THR A 1201 -6.88 -48.13 24.45
C THR A 1201 -5.99 -48.27 23.22
N VAL A 1202 -4.75 -47.80 23.29
CA VAL A 1202 -3.73 -47.96 22.23
C VAL A 1202 -3.31 -49.42 22.07
N ILE A 1203 -3.14 -50.19 23.17
CA ILE A 1203 -2.87 -51.64 23.09
C ILE A 1203 -4.07 -52.40 22.50
N GLY A 1204 -5.31 -51.99 22.81
CA GLY A 1204 -6.52 -52.57 22.23
C GLY A 1204 -6.69 -52.28 20.73
N LEU A 1205 -6.40 -51.06 20.29
CA LEU A 1205 -6.45 -50.65 18.87
C LEU A 1205 -5.32 -51.25 18.04
N THR A 1206 -4.12 -51.41 18.62
CA THR A 1206 -2.98 -52.05 17.96
C THR A 1206 -3.27 -53.52 17.64
N ILE A 1207 -4.01 -54.23 18.51
CA ILE A 1207 -4.45 -55.61 18.24
C ILE A 1207 -5.48 -55.68 17.10
N ILE A 1208 -6.38 -54.70 17.00
CA ILE A 1208 -7.41 -54.63 15.93
C ILE A 1208 -6.77 -54.27 14.58
N VAL A 1209 -5.83 -53.32 14.56
CA VAL A 1209 -5.10 -52.91 13.35
C VAL A 1209 -4.16 -54.01 12.86
N VAL A 1210 -3.50 -54.76 13.75
CA VAL A 1210 -2.67 -55.91 13.38
C VAL A 1210 -3.52 -57.07 12.82
N VAL A 1211 -4.72 -57.32 13.37
CA VAL A 1211 -5.64 -58.33 12.80
C VAL A 1211 -6.22 -57.86 11.46
N ALA A 1212 -6.53 -56.57 11.29
CA ALA A 1212 -6.97 -56.00 10.02
C ALA A 1212 -5.86 -56.02 8.96
N LEU A 1213 -4.60 -55.71 9.32
CA LEU A 1213 -3.44 -55.84 8.44
C LEU A 1213 -3.19 -57.29 8.05
N VAL A 1214 -3.34 -58.26 8.95
CA VAL A 1214 -3.21 -59.69 8.63
C VAL A 1214 -4.34 -60.15 7.70
N VAL A 1215 -5.58 -59.67 7.85
CA VAL A 1215 -6.69 -59.98 6.94
C VAL A 1215 -6.50 -59.32 5.57
N VAL A 1216 -6.03 -58.07 5.52
CA VAL A 1216 -5.74 -57.33 4.28
C VAL A 1216 -4.51 -57.91 3.57
N LEU A 1217 -3.44 -58.27 4.29
CA LEU A 1217 -2.27 -58.95 3.72
C LEU A 1217 -2.60 -60.37 3.27
N THR A 1218 -3.54 -61.08 3.93
CA THR A 1218 -4.04 -62.40 3.47
C THR A 1218 -4.97 -62.26 2.26
N ALA A 1219 -5.72 -61.15 2.14
CA ALA A 1219 -6.55 -60.82 0.97
C ALA A 1219 -5.70 -60.36 -0.24
N VAL A 1220 -4.64 -59.58 -0.01
CA VAL A 1220 -3.66 -59.12 -0.99
C VAL A 1220 -2.78 -60.28 -1.47
N ALA A 1221 -2.42 -61.21 -0.57
CA ALA A 1221 -1.74 -62.47 -0.93
C ALA A 1221 -2.64 -63.42 -1.75
N ARG A 1222 -3.97 -63.37 -1.58
CA ARG A 1222 -4.94 -64.11 -2.42
C ARG A 1222 -5.23 -63.40 -3.76
N TYR A 1223 -5.17 -62.07 -3.82
CA TYR A 1223 -5.36 -61.30 -5.06
C TYR A 1223 -4.16 -61.43 -6.01
N LYS A 1224 -2.94 -61.63 -5.50
CA LYS A 1224 -1.73 -61.90 -6.32
C LYS A 1224 -1.59 -63.34 -6.85
N LYS A 1225 -2.52 -64.27 -6.56
CA LYS A 1225 -2.45 -65.69 -7.00
C LYS A 1225 -3.54 -66.13 -7.99
N GLY A 1226 -4.19 -65.17 -8.66
CA GLY A 1226 -5.36 -65.40 -9.51
C GLY A 1226 -5.22 -65.12 -11.01
N LYS A 1227 -4.03 -65.20 -11.63
CA LYS A 1227 -3.88 -65.37 -13.09
C LYS A 1227 -2.46 -65.82 -13.49
N LYS A 1228 -2.18 -67.11 -13.34
CA LYS A 1228 -1.38 -67.91 -14.30
C LYS A 1228 -1.55 -69.37 -13.93
N GLY A 1229 -2.17 -70.13 -14.82
CA GLY A 1229 -2.21 -71.58 -14.68
C GLY A 1229 -0.79 -72.15 -14.84
N SER A 1230 -0.35 -72.91 -13.85
CA SER A 1230 0.32 -74.21 -14.03
C SER A 1230 0.47 -74.92 -12.68
N ARG A 1231 -0.48 -75.84 -12.44
CA ARG A 1231 -0.44 -77.11 -11.71
C ARG A 1231 0.83 -77.51 -10.91
N VAL A 1232 0.53 -77.98 -9.67
CA VAL A 1232 1.04 -79.21 -8.99
C VAL A 1232 2.51 -79.09 -8.51
N GLN A 1233 2.85 -79.22 -7.24
CA GLN A 1233 2.49 -80.23 -6.25
C GLN A 1233 2.72 -79.70 -4.83
#